data_AF-A0A2V7WQD5-F1
#
_entry.id   AF-A0A2V7WQD5-F1
#
_cell.length_a   1.000
_cell.length_b   1.000
_cell.length_c   1.000
_cell.angle_alpha   90.00
_cell.angle_beta   90.00
_cell.angle_gamma   90.00
#
_symmetry.space_group_name_H-M   'P 1'
#
loop_
_entity.id
_entity.type
_entity.pdbx_description
1 polymer ?
#
loop_
_entity_poly.entity_id
_entity_poly.type
_entity_poly.pdbx_seq_one_letter_code
_entity_poly.pdbx_strand_id
1 'polypeptide(L)'
;MRGEYAKASAYLAEVDRMVPKEKPAQEQIPRGGTLVVAMANPIADIEPSTYQTTEESEVVANVFETLVTTDSQGNLVPSLCERWSLEHGGKAVRLRLRPEVVFSDGTPLTAGAVKASLERSIRNSRDSTPPAFAPISGLSDYLEGRAADVSGIAAPSEREIEIRLTEALPIYPALLTDGRTSIAFQAPAEDGKPAKVLGTGPFVVASQTADRAVLERNDHYRKGPSRLDRLEFRASLTGSAIAEGLKAGQIDLARDLLPQDREAILRDPRFRSGLVEQPKKNTYFVLFNSTSPVGSNAGLRQALANSVRSQDFVWGALGRFALPATGLLPPGILGHDPGRRQPHFPHDKAAEMVRSSALELPIRLRASVHPILQDQYKALTSALFGNWAELGVEVSVSTRTMPEYLQSWNETGGIDLLVGRWIADYDDPDNFSFTLFHSNEGLLRGYFSSSETDKTLEEARHESDSDARERLYRKFEDRMLESGILVPLFHDVDYRIASPAVRGLQLRGTAPWVNYPEVGKAPSAAGPAADHRAGGGIIHVPIAGVVRSLDPSIDSTVEKGETLPNVFETLTRQTEGAVVIPWLVSDVTAENEGLRYRFRLRPGIRFHDGRPLTARDVRHSFERLLQDDESDTRWPLSPIRGARQLIDHEATALEGFHIVSPTEFYIDLVKPVPFFPALMSEPAAAIVPEGTRRVSGTWRDQCVGTGPFRVVSFEPGRRLQLEKNPHYWREGYPRSDGIIFRFGMSPEEIRSEFLEGRLSIASDLLPADVEALRRDPRHGSGYRESPRLSIYCVAFNVHRGIFTDPALRRGLAHAIDAAGIVRRTIGRLAVPANGLIPPGLLGHSSSSGRGARRTGPLLQEESVNYTVSKEKREVAAAVHPLFFGEFAAFYEELTKAFGEMGFAIRAVNETMPDFITHQKNADVDLAVMRWVADYPDADTFVNGILQSDEGILGRMLGSPQIDDLTERGRSEVNPDVRHAIYRQLEDLIARDALLIPLFHEQVYHFVRPEVEGHSLGFALPTVAYENLSIRR
;
A
#
# COMPACT_ATOMS: atom_id res chain seq x y z
N MET A 1 24.87 5.30 8.36
CA MET A 1 26.13 5.84 8.91
C MET A 1 27.32 5.20 8.19
N ARG A 2 28.45 5.92 8.05
CA ARG A 2 29.66 5.51 7.30
C ARG A 2 30.51 4.48 8.07
N GLY A 3 30.12 3.20 8.08
CA GLY A 3 30.99 2.11 8.55
C GLY A 3 31.26 1.99 10.06
N GLU A 4 30.65 2.82 10.91
CA GLU A 4 30.76 2.72 12.38
C GLU A 4 29.70 1.76 12.97
N TYR A 5 29.80 0.46 12.64
CA TYR A 5 28.79 -0.56 12.94
C TYR A 5 28.58 -0.81 14.44
N ALA A 6 29.64 -0.79 15.25
CA ALA A 6 29.53 -0.94 16.71
C ALA A 6 28.71 0.20 17.34
N LYS A 7 28.80 1.41 16.76
CA LYS A 7 28.05 2.58 17.19
C LYS A 7 26.59 2.49 16.75
N ALA A 8 26.33 2.00 15.54
CA ALA A 8 24.97 1.76 15.07
C ALA A 8 24.23 0.72 15.91
N SER A 9 24.87 -0.40 16.27
CA SER A 9 24.29 -1.38 17.20
C SER A 9 24.13 -0.83 18.62
N ALA A 10 25.08 -0.03 19.11
CA ALA A 10 24.94 0.63 20.40
C ALA A 10 23.76 1.62 20.40
N TYR A 11 23.58 2.39 19.33
CA TYR A 11 22.42 3.28 19.16
C TYR A 11 21.11 2.50 19.05
N LEU A 12 21.06 1.38 18.33
CA LEU A 12 19.86 0.54 18.26
C LEU A 12 19.50 -0.05 19.64
N ALA A 13 20.51 -0.52 20.39
CA ALA A 13 20.32 -1.01 21.76
C ALA A 13 19.94 0.11 22.74
N GLU A 14 20.40 1.34 22.50
CA GLU A 14 20.03 2.52 23.27
C GLU A 14 18.62 2.99 22.93
N VAL A 15 18.21 2.93 21.65
CA VAL A 15 16.83 3.14 21.20
C VAL A 15 15.90 2.11 21.86
N ASP A 16 16.26 0.82 21.87
CA ASP A 16 15.48 -0.24 22.53
C ASP A 16 15.37 -0.06 24.05
N ARG A 17 16.37 0.57 24.69
CA ARG A 17 16.33 0.94 26.11
C ARG A 17 15.56 2.24 26.38
N MET A 18 15.46 3.12 25.39
CA MET A 18 14.76 4.40 25.45
C MET A 18 13.28 4.29 25.06
N VAL A 19 12.84 3.17 24.47
CA VAL A 19 11.41 2.84 24.39
C VAL A 19 10.86 2.75 25.82
N PRO A 20 9.87 3.58 26.22
CA PRO A 20 9.32 3.52 27.55
C PRO A 20 8.76 2.12 27.82
N LYS A 21 9.32 1.40 28.81
CA LYS A 21 8.69 0.21 29.39
C LYS A 21 7.56 0.62 30.31
N GLU A 22 6.56 1.31 29.78
CA GLU A 22 5.27 1.41 30.44
C GLU A 22 4.40 0.29 29.90
N LYS A 23 4.02 -0.65 30.79
CA LYS A 23 3.02 -1.65 30.47
C LYS A 23 1.74 -0.91 30.09
N PRO A 24 1.21 -1.07 28.86
CA PRO A 24 -0.12 -0.57 28.56
C PRO A 24 -1.09 -1.15 29.61
N ALA A 25 -2.12 -0.38 29.99
CA ALA A 25 -3.19 -0.90 30.83
C ALA A 25 -3.60 -2.26 30.26
N GLN A 26 -3.41 -3.31 31.05
CA GLN A 26 -3.45 -4.68 30.57
C GLN A 26 -4.88 -4.98 30.12
N GLU A 27 -5.15 -4.86 28.83
CA GLU A 27 -6.44 -5.20 28.28
C GLU A 27 -6.71 -6.66 28.67
N GLN A 28 -7.80 -6.88 29.42
CA GLN A 28 -8.04 -8.19 29.99
C GLN A 28 -8.39 -9.16 28.87
N ILE A 29 -7.40 -9.97 28.46
CA ILE A 29 -7.58 -10.95 27.40
C ILE A 29 -8.59 -12.01 27.89
N PRO A 30 -9.74 -12.17 27.22
CA PRO A 30 -10.79 -13.11 27.63
C PRO A 30 -10.33 -14.57 27.52
N ARG A 31 -11.07 -15.46 28.20
CA ARG A 31 -10.87 -16.91 28.15
C ARG A 31 -12.16 -17.60 27.67
N GLY A 32 -11.99 -18.73 27.00
CA GLY A 32 -13.04 -19.52 26.38
C GLY A 32 -13.34 -19.14 24.93
N GLY A 33 -14.29 -19.85 24.35
CA GLY A 33 -14.81 -19.62 23.01
C GLY A 33 -14.05 -20.33 21.88
N THR A 34 -14.65 -20.28 20.70
CA THR A 34 -14.09 -20.81 19.45
C THR A 34 -13.60 -19.66 18.57
N LEU A 35 -12.32 -19.68 18.19
CA LEU A 35 -11.77 -18.78 17.17
C LEU A 35 -11.85 -19.44 15.80
N VAL A 36 -12.52 -18.79 14.85
CA VAL A 36 -12.66 -19.26 13.46
C VAL A 36 -11.63 -18.57 12.57
N VAL A 37 -10.72 -19.34 12.00
CA VAL A 37 -9.64 -18.88 11.11
C VAL A 37 -9.97 -19.28 9.68
N ALA A 38 -9.84 -18.36 8.75
CA ALA A 38 -10.06 -18.65 7.34
C ALA A 38 -8.75 -18.95 6.59
N MET A 39 -8.81 -19.93 5.69
CA MET A 39 -7.71 -20.38 4.83
C MET A 39 -8.22 -20.54 3.39
N ALA A 40 -7.42 -20.11 2.42
CA ALA A 40 -7.77 -20.25 1.01
C ALA A 40 -7.59 -21.69 0.49
N ASN A 41 -6.55 -22.39 0.94
CA ASN A 41 -6.20 -23.73 0.47
C ASN A 41 -6.86 -24.84 1.31
N PRO A 42 -7.03 -26.06 0.77
CA PRO A 42 -7.47 -27.22 1.54
C PRO A 42 -6.42 -27.69 2.56
N ILE A 43 -6.87 -28.40 3.60
CA ILE A 43 -6.02 -29.05 4.62
C ILE A 43 -6.01 -30.55 4.33
N ALA A 44 -5.05 -31.02 3.54
CA ALA A 44 -5.02 -32.43 3.12
C ALA A 44 -4.43 -33.33 4.22
N ASP A 45 -3.38 -32.86 4.88
CA ASP A 45 -2.69 -33.60 5.94
C ASP A 45 -2.48 -32.76 7.22
N ILE A 46 -2.47 -33.42 8.37
CA ILE A 46 -2.20 -32.86 9.70
C ILE A 46 -1.12 -33.68 10.44
N GLU A 47 -0.45 -34.56 9.72
CA GLU A 47 0.71 -35.29 10.19
C GLU A 47 1.97 -34.42 10.04
N PRO A 48 2.74 -34.18 11.13
CA PRO A 48 3.94 -33.35 11.08
C PRO A 48 4.99 -33.86 10.08
N SER A 49 5.05 -35.16 9.80
CA SER A 49 6.06 -35.73 8.91
C SER A 49 5.76 -35.63 7.41
N THR A 50 4.52 -35.28 7.01
CA THR A 50 4.06 -35.36 5.61
C THR A 50 3.33 -34.14 5.07
N TYR A 51 3.06 -33.12 5.89
CA TYR A 51 2.46 -31.87 5.40
C TYR A 51 3.30 -31.23 4.28
N GLN A 52 2.64 -30.54 3.36
CA GLN A 52 3.29 -29.95 2.18
C GLN A 52 3.04 -28.45 2.02
N THR A 53 2.01 -27.92 2.68
CA THR A 53 1.59 -26.53 2.53
C THR A 53 1.82 -25.69 3.79
N THR A 54 1.86 -24.37 3.62
CA THR A 54 1.93 -23.42 4.73
C THR A 54 0.68 -23.51 5.60
N GLU A 55 -0.50 -23.73 5.01
CA GLU A 55 -1.76 -23.84 5.75
C GLU A 55 -1.79 -25.07 6.66
N GLU A 56 -1.34 -26.23 6.16
CA GLU A 56 -1.23 -27.45 6.98
C GLU A 56 -0.23 -27.27 8.12
N SER A 57 0.92 -26.66 7.84
CA SER A 57 1.91 -26.33 8.86
C SER A 57 1.35 -25.39 9.95
N GLU A 58 0.40 -24.51 9.61
CA GLU A 58 -0.25 -23.59 10.58
C GLU A 58 -1.10 -24.39 11.56
N VAL A 59 -1.79 -25.43 11.08
CA VAL A 59 -2.58 -26.34 11.91
C VAL A 59 -1.67 -27.22 12.76
N VAL A 60 -0.67 -27.86 12.14
CA VAL A 60 0.25 -28.83 12.78
C VAL A 60 1.06 -28.18 13.91
N ALA A 61 1.57 -26.96 13.71
CA ALA A 61 2.39 -26.25 14.70
C ALA A 61 1.63 -25.87 15.99
N ASN A 62 0.29 -26.01 16.00
CA ASN A 62 -0.55 -25.82 17.20
C ASN A 62 -0.84 -27.12 17.96
N VAL A 63 -0.47 -28.27 17.40
CA VAL A 63 -0.70 -29.61 17.96
C VAL A 63 0.63 -30.24 18.40
N PHE A 64 1.68 -30.09 17.60
CA PHE A 64 2.99 -30.69 17.83
C PHE A 64 4.05 -29.64 18.11
N GLU A 65 5.06 -30.00 18.92
CA GLU A 65 6.18 -29.13 19.23
C GLU A 65 7.51 -29.82 18.90
N THR A 66 8.49 -29.00 18.53
CA THR A 66 9.88 -29.40 18.28
C THR A 66 10.71 -29.44 19.57
N LEU A 67 11.87 -30.10 19.54
CA LEU A 67 12.79 -30.13 20.68
C LEU A 67 13.40 -28.75 20.99
N VAL A 68 13.68 -27.96 19.95
CA VAL A 68 14.26 -26.61 19.96
C VAL A 68 13.37 -25.70 19.11
N THR A 69 13.22 -24.43 19.47
CA THR A 69 12.41 -23.46 18.72
C THR A 69 13.12 -22.10 18.68
N THR A 70 12.52 -21.09 18.05
CA THR A 70 12.98 -19.71 18.13
C THR A 70 12.10 -18.83 19.02
N ASP A 71 12.73 -17.86 19.68
CA ASP A 71 12.00 -16.80 20.38
C ASP A 71 11.52 -15.70 19.41
N SER A 72 10.85 -14.67 19.93
CA SER A 72 10.33 -13.56 19.13
C SER A 72 11.40 -12.72 18.42
N GLN A 73 12.67 -12.86 18.81
CA GLN A 73 13.82 -12.20 18.18
C GLN A 73 14.53 -13.12 17.17
N GLY A 74 14.09 -14.37 17.01
CA GLY A 74 14.71 -15.36 16.13
C GLY A 74 15.88 -16.11 16.78
N ASN A 75 16.11 -15.96 18.09
CA ASN A 75 17.18 -16.72 18.76
C ASN A 75 16.73 -18.15 19.03
N LEU A 76 17.63 -19.12 18.87
CA LEU A 76 17.37 -20.51 19.26
C LEU A 76 17.21 -20.65 20.77
N VAL A 77 16.13 -21.29 21.19
CA VAL A 77 15.79 -21.53 22.59
C VAL A 77 15.24 -22.94 22.81
N PRO A 78 15.40 -23.52 24.02
CA PRO A 78 14.88 -24.86 24.31
C PRO A 78 13.34 -24.87 24.28
N SER A 79 12.74 -25.88 23.64
CA SER A 79 11.28 -26.09 23.63
C SER A 79 10.86 -27.29 24.48
N LEU A 80 10.87 -28.52 23.93
CA LEU A 80 10.61 -29.75 24.69
C LEU A 80 11.84 -30.23 25.46
N CYS A 81 13.04 -29.76 25.10
CA CYS A 81 14.24 -29.92 25.91
C CYS A 81 14.39 -28.77 26.95
N GLU A 82 15.09 -29.05 28.05
CA GLU A 82 15.53 -28.04 29.02
C GLU A 82 16.82 -27.34 28.56
N ARG A 83 17.68 -28.08 27.85
CA ARG A 83 18.97 -27.61 27.31
C ARG A 83 19.50 -28.60 26.26
N TRP A 84 20.44 -28.15 25.45
CA TRP A 84 21.26 -28.99 24.59
C TRP A 84 22.75 -28.67 24.75
N SER A 85 23.61 -29.57 24.31
CA SER A 85 25.05 -29.35 24.19
C SER A 85 25.59 -29.99 22.92
N LEU A 86 26.49 -29.27 22.24
CA LEU A 86 27.28 -29.80 21.14
C LEU A 86 28.47 -30.57 21.72
N GLU A 87 28.56 -31.85 21.38
CA GLU A 87 29.65 -32.74 21.79
C GLU A 87 30.59 -33.01 20.61
N HIS A 88 31.84 -33.33 20.91
CA HIS A 88 32.85 -33.72 19.92
C HIS A 88 33.01 -32.69 18.77
N GLY A 89 32.98 -31.40 19.11
CA GLY A 89 33.12 -30.32 18.13
C GLY A 89 31.91 -30.15 17.20
N GLY A 90 30.73 -30.66 17.59
CA GLY A 90 29.52 -30.59 16.78
C GLY A 90 29.17 -31.87 16.03
N LYS A 91 29.91 -32.98 16.24
CA LYS A 91 29.56 -34.30 15.67
C LYS A 91 28.47 -35.04 16.44
N ALA A 92 28.11 -34.57 17.62
CA ALA A 92 26.98 -35.09 18.37
C ALA A 92 26.24 -33.95 19.07
N VAL A 93 24.93 -34.10 19.21
CA VAL A 93 24.09 -33.18 19.98
C VAL A 93 23.39 -33.97 21.08
N ARG A 94 23.62 -33.57 22.32
CA ARG A 94 22.94 -34.12 23.49
C ARG A 94 21.82 -33.17 23.91
N LEU A 95 20.59 -33.64 23.94
CA LEU A 95 19.42 -32.90 24.39
C LEU A 95 18.86 -33.54 25.65
N ARG A 96 18.59 -32.73 26.67
CA ARG A 96 17.94 -33.20 27.89
C ARG A 96 16.48 -32.77 27.90
N LEU A 97 15.57 -33.72 28.00
CA LEU A 97 14.13 -33.51 27.92
C LEU A 97 13.57 -32.93 29.22
N ARG A 98 12.54 -32.11 29.07
CA ARG A 98 11.79 -31.54 30.19
C ARG A 98 10.97 -32.61 30.90
N PRO A 99 11.11 -32.79 32.22
CA PRO A 99 10.42 -33.85 32.96
C PRO A 99 8.91 -33.66 33.11
N GLU A 100 8.43 -32.43 33.00
CA GLU A 100 7.03 -32.05 33.15
C GLU A 100 6.19 -32.22 31.88
N VAL A 101 6.82 -32.60 30.75
CA VAL A 101 6.13 -32.69 29.46
C VAL A 101 5.43 -34.03 29.32
N VAL A 102 4.17 -33.96 28.93
CA VAL A 102 3.32 -35.11 28.60
C VAL A 102 2.67 -34.88 27.24
N PHE A 103 2.31 -35.96 26.57
CA PHE A 103 1.41 -35.93 25.42
C PHE A 103 -0.02 -35.58 25.86
N SER A 104 -0.88 -35.31 24.89
CA SER A 104 -2.26 -34.89 25.13
C SER A 104 -3.17 -35.90 25.85
N ASP A 105 -2.73 -37.15 26.02
CA ASP A 105 -3.39 -38.18 26.84
C ASP A 105 -2.81 -38.28 28.27
N GLY A 106 -1.79 -37.47 28.60
CA GLY A 106 -1.07 -37.52 29.86
C GLY A 106 0.14 -38.47 29.88
N THR A 107 0.43 -39.18 28.78
CA THR A 107 1.61 -40.05 28.67
C THR A 107 2.89 -39.20 28.76
N PRO A 108 3.87 -39.53 29.63
CA PRO A 108 5.13 -38.78 29.71
C PRO A 108 5.93 -38.75 28.41
N LEU A 109 6.52 -37.60 28.09
CA LEU A 109 7.48 -37.50 26.99
C LEU A 109 8.83 -38.09 27.42
N THR A 110 9.16 -39.26 26.87
CA THR A 110 10.44 -39.95 27.12
C THR A 110 11.37 -39.86 25.91
N ALA A 111 12.66 -40.08 26.14
CA ALA A 111 13.64 -40.20 25.07
C ALA A 111 13.32 -41.37 24.11
N GLY A 112 12.77 -42.47 24.62
CA GLY A 112 12.28 -43.56 23.76
C GLY A 112 11.18 -43.08 22.79
N ALA A 113 10.22 -42.29 23.28
CA ALA A 113 9.16 -41.72 22.45
C ALA A 113 9.69 -40.71 21.41
N VAL A 114 10.66 -39.87 21.81
CA VAL A 114 11.33 -38.93 20.88
C VAL A 114 12.07 -39.71 19.77
N LYS A 115 12.86 -40.74 20.12
CA LYS A 115 13.55 -41.57 19.13
C LYS A 115 12.56 -42.16 18.12
N ALA A 116 11.52 -42.83 18.62
CA ALA A 116 10.49 -43.45 17.77
C ALA A 116 9.79 -42.42 16.86
N SER A 117 9.50 -41.22 17.36
CA SER A 117 8.90 -40.14 16.58
C SER A 117 9.81 -39.66 15.44
N LEU A 118 11.09 -39.44 15.72
CA LEU A 118 12.05 -38.99 14.70
C LEU A 118 12.27 -40.07 13.63
N GLU A 119 12.40 -41.34 14.03
CA GLU A 119 12.52 -42.48 13.11
C GLU A 119 11.28 -42.68 12.24
N ARG A 120 10.10 -42.41 12.79
CA ARG A 120 8.84 -42.39 12.05
C ARG A 120 8.84 -41.26 11.02
N SER A 121 9.24 -40.05 11.43
CA SER A 121 9.29 -38.92 10.51
C SER A 121 10.25 -39.18 9.36
N ILE A 122 11.45 -39.67 9.65
CA ILE A 122 12.46 -40.08 8.65
C ILE A 122 11.85 -41.04 7.63
N ARG A 123 11.10 -42.05 8.08
CA ARG A 123 10.51 -43.07 7.20
C ARG A 123 9.42 -42.49 6.30
N ASN A 124 8.61 -41.58 6.84
CA ASN A 124 7.48 -40.96 6.14
C ASN A 124 7.95 -39.89 5.14
N SER A 125 9.02 -39.16 5.47
CA SER A 125 9.59 -38.10 4.64
C SER A 125 10.70 -38.60 3.70
N ARG A 126 10.74 -39.90 3.36
CA ARG A 126 11.85 -40.50 2.58
C ARG A 126 12.08 -39.80 1.23
N ASP A 127 11.00 -39.37 0.59
CA ASP A 127 11.03 -38.76 -0.74
C ASP A 127 11.35 -37.25 -0.68
N SER A 128 11.36 -36.67 0.53
CA SER A 128 11.70 -35.25 0.79
C SER A 128 12.26 -35.13 2.21
N THR A 129 13.49 -35.64 2.40
CA THR A 129 14.10 -35.74 3.73
C THR A 129 14.45 -34.35 4.26
N PRO A 130 13.97 -33.95 5.47
CA PRO A 130 14.35 -32.69 6.10
C PRO A 130 15.87 -32.56 6.31
N PRO A 131 16.44 -31.34 6.17
CA PRO A 131 17.87 -31.10 6.40
C PRO A 131 18.38 -31.55 7.77
N ALA A 132 17.51 -31.55 8.80
CA ALA A 132 17.84 -32.04 10.14
C ALA A 132 18.13 -33.54 10.23
N PHE A 133 17.64 -34.33 9.28
CA PHE A 133 17.82 -35.79 9.30
C PHE A 133 18.97 -36.26 8.41
N ALA A 134 19.25 -35.55 7.31
CA ALA A 134 20.30 -35.89 6.36
C ALA A 134 21.68 -36.20 7.00
N PRO A 135 22.19 -35.41 7.98
CA PRO A 135 23.50 -35.67 8.57
C PRO A 135 23.49 -36.75 9.67
N ILE A 136 22.36 -37.40 9.98
CA ILE A 136 22.28 -38.39 11.07
C ILE A 136 22.96 -39.70 10.66
N SER A 137 23.86 -40.20 11.52
CA SER A 137 24.53 -41.48 11.28
C SER A 137 23.55 -42.65 11.19
N GLY A 138 23.75 -43.55 10.23
CA GLY A 138 22.89 -44.75 10.04
C GLY A 138 21.55 -44.50 9.34
N LEU A 139 21.30 -43.27 8.84
CA LEU A 139 20.07 -42.94 8.12
C LEU A 139 19.82 -43.85 6.91
N SER A 140 20.83 -44.02 6.03
CA SER A 140 20.70 -44.83 4.80
C SER A 140 20.41 -46.29 5.11
N ASP A 141 21.10 -46.88 6.10
CA ASP A 141 20.88 -48.28 6.49
C ASP A 141 19.44 -48.49 7.00
N TYR A 142 18.88 -47.52 7.71
CA TYR A 142 17.49 -47.57 8.18
C TYR A 142 16.48 -47.41 7.04
N LEU A 143 16.66 -46.43 6.14
CA LEU A 143 15.74 -46.20 5.01
C LEU A 143 15.73 -47.36 4.00
N GLU A 144 16.87 -48.03 3.81
CA GLU A 144 17.00 -49.21 2.95
C GLU A 144 16.56 -50.52 3.63
N GLY A 145 16.18 -50.47 4.92
CA GLY A 145 15.75 -51.65 5.69
C GLY A 145 16.90 -52.58 6.09
N ARG A 146 18.16 -52.12 6.01
CA ARG A 146 19.36 -52.85 6.48
C ARG A 146 19.54 -52.76 8.00
N ALA A 147 18.93 -51.77 8.66
CA ALA A 147 18.87 -51.61 10.12
C ALA A 147 17.43 -51.44 10.60
N ALA A 148 17.13 -51.93 11.81
CA ALA A 148 15.80 -51.82 12.42
C ALA A 148 15.51 -50.44 13.02
N ASP A 149 16.58 -49.70 13.36
CA ASP A 149 16.54 -48.38 13.99
C ASP A 149 17.63 -47.47 13.40
N VAL A 150 17.58 -46.16 13.69
CA VAL A 150 18.59 -45.20 13.24
C VAL A 150 19.70 -45.15 14.28
N SER A 151 20.86 -45.75 13.96
CA SER A 151 21.98 -45.90 14.91
C SER A 151 22.55 -44.56 15.42
N GLY A 152 22.33 -43.47 14.70
CA GLY A 152 22.68 -42.12 15.10
C GLY A 152 21.75 -41.51 16.15
N ILE A 153 20.58 -42.08 16.42
CA ILE A 153 19.64 -41.58 17.44
C ILE A 153 19.62 -42.54 18.62
N ALA A 154 20.14 -42.09 19.76
CA ALA A 154 20.20 -42.87 20.99
C ALA A 154 19.41 -42.18 22.11
N ALA A 155 18.79 -43.01 22.96
CA ALA A 155 18.09 -42.60 24.18
C ALA A 155 18.85 -43.17 25.40
N PRO A 156 20.02 -42.62 25.79
CA PRO A 156 20.85 -43.15 26.87
C PRO A 156 20.15 -43.18 28.24
N SER A 157 19.11 -42.38 28.43
CA SER A 157 18.21 -42.46 29.59
C SER A 157 16.82 -41.98 29.19
N GLU A 158 15.82 -42.14 30.08
CA GLU A 158 14.45 -41.64 29.87
C GLU A 158 14.36 -40.15 29.49
N ARG A 159 15.37 -39.34 29.84
CA ARG A 159 15.35 -37.88 29.63
C ARG A 159 16.51 -37.37 28.79
N GLU A 160 17.35 -38.24 28.23
CA GLU A 160 18.47 -37.81 27.41
C GLU A 160 18.37 -38.42 26.02
N ILE A 161 18.48 -37.55 25.02
CA ILE A 161 18.58 -37.90 23.60
C ILE A 161 19.98 -37.51 23.14
N GLU A 162 20.63 -38.41 22.43
CA GLU A 162 21.89 -38.16 21.75
C GLU A 162 21.68 -38.38 20.25
N ILE A 163 22.01 -37.38 19.45
CA ILE A 163 21.98 -37.45 17.98
C ILE A 163 23.42 -37.34 17.48
N ARG A 164 23.93 -38.40 16.84
CA ARG A 164 25.26 -38.49 16.25
C ARG A 164 25.20 -38.19 14.75
N LEU A 165 26.09 -37.31 14.32
CA LEU A 165 26.15 -36.79 12.97
C LEU A 165 27.34 -37.39 12.21
N THR A 166 27.21 -37.50 10.89
CA THR A 166 28.27 -37.96 9.99
C THR A 166 29.42 -36.94 9.89
N GLU A 167 29.12 -35.67 10.11
CA GLU A 167 30.06 -34.54 10.12
C GLU A 167 29.86 -33.62 11.32
N ALA A 168 30.79 -32.68 11.53
CA ALA A 168 30.68 -31.71 12.62
C ALA A 168 29.76 -30.57 12.18
N LEU A 169 28.60 -30.41 12.83
CA LEU A 169 27.60 -29.45 12.37
C LEU A 169 27.09 -28.57 13.52
N PRO A 170 27.79 -27.48 13.88
CA PRO A 170 27.38 -26.58 14.97
C PRO A 170 25.98 -25.99 14.81
N ILE A 171 25.50 -25.82 13.57
CA ILE A 171 24.17 -25.30 13.25
C ILE A 171 23.04 -26.31 13.49
N TYR A 172 23.35 -27.57 13.81
CA TYR A 172 22.35 -28.64 13.93
C TYR A 172 21.13 -28.31 14.81
N PRO A 173 21.26 -27.62 15.96
CA PRO A 173 20.11 -27.20 16.76
C PRO A 173 19.13 -26.29 16.01
N ALA A 174 19.59 -25.50 15.04
CA ALA A 174 18.74 -24.69 14.17
C ALA A 174 17.89 -25.55 13.23
N LEU A 175 18.45 -26.65 12.72
CA LEU A 175 17.73 -27.56 11.83
C LEU A 175 16.57 -28.26 12.57
N LEU A 176 16.69 -28.45 13.88
CA LEU A 176 15.63 -29.01 14.74
C LEU A 176 14.44 -28.06 14.95
N THR A 177 14.42 -26.87 14.34
CA THR A 177 13.22 -26.00 14.35
C THR A 177 12.29 -26.28 13.17
N ASP A 178 12.68 -27.10 12.18
CA ASP A 178 11.80 -27.55 11.09
C ASP A 178 10.60 -28.31 11.69
N GLY A 179 9.39 -27.95 11.27
CA GLY A 179 8.14 -28.55 11.77
C GLY A 179 8.06 -30.06 11.60
N ARG A 180 8.75 -30.63 10.60
CA ARG A 180 8.85 -32.09 10.39
C ARG A 180 9.69 -32.80 11.46
N THR A 181 10.39 -32.07 12.31
CA THR A 181 11.09 -32.61 13.49
C THR A 181 10.24 -32.60 14.77
N SER A 182 8.98 -32.13 14.68
CA SER A 182 8.07 -32.09 15.82
C SER A 182 7.77 -33.48 16.36
N ILE A 183 7.60 -33.59 17.68
CA ILE A 183 7.43 -34.88 18.34
C ILE A 183 5.96 -35.29 18.34
N ALA A 184 5.71 -36.47 17.76
CA ALA A 184 4.40 -37.08 17.60
C ALA A 184 4.40 -38.50 18.18
N PHE A 185 3.42 -38.80 19.03
CA PHE A 185 3.26 -40.11 19.64
C PHE A 185 2.08 -40.85 19.01
N GLN A 186 2.33 -42.05 18.49
CA GLN A 186 1.27 -42.89 17.96
C GLN A 186 0.68 -43.74 19.10
N ALA A 187 -0.51 -43.34 19.57
CA ALA A 187 -1.24 -44.11 20.56
C ALA A 187 -1.73 -45.45 19.94
N PRO A 188 -1.74 -46.55 20.72
CA PRO A 188 -2.33 -47.81 20.27
C PRO A 188 -3.79 -47.62 19.82
N ALA A 189 -4.23 -48.40 18.83
CA ALA A 189 -5.64 -48.43 18.45
C ALA A 189 -6.48 -49.01 19.60
N GLU A 190 -7.59 -48.34 19.94
CA GLU A 190 -8.62 -48.88 20.83
C GLU A 190 -9.68 -49.63 19.99
N ASP A 191 -10.40 -50.58 20.58
CA ASP A 191 -11.45 -51.34 19.89
C ASP A 191 -12.46 -50.41 19.19
N GLY A 192 -12.51 -50.51 17.86
CA GLY A 192 -13.41 -49.73 17.00
C GLY A 192 -12.96 -48.29 16.69
N LYS A 193 -11.76 -47.85 17.10
CA LYS A 193 -11.21 -46.52 16.78
C LYS A 193 -9.83 -46.60 16.12
N PRO A 194 -9.52 -45.79 15.10
CA PRO A 194 -8.20 -45.76 14.49
C PRO A 194 -7.13 -45.25 15.47
N ALA A 195 -5.88 -45.67 15.27
CA ALA A 195 -4.72 -45.17 16.01
C ALA A 195 -4.63 -43.64 15.88
N LYS A 196 -4.46 -42.94 17.01
CA LYS A 196 -4.35 -41.48 17.04
C LYS A 196 -2.90 -41.05 17.13
N VAL A 197 -2.56 -39.97 16.44
CA VAL A 197 -1.28 -39.29 16.58
C VAL A 197 -1.48 -38.15 17.59
N LEU A 198 -0.76 -38.23 18.71
CA LEU A 198 -0.84 -37.30 19.83
C LEU A 198 0.35 -36.36 19.83
N GLY A 199 0.10 -35.09 20.14
CA GLY A 199 1.11 -34.05 20.27
C GLY A 199 1.26 -33.57 21.70
N THR A 200 2.24 -32.69 21.90
CA THR A 200 2.57 -32.04 23.18
C THR A 200 2.13 -30.57 23.24
N GLY A 201 1.56 -30.06 22.13
CA GLY A 201 1.21 -28.66 21.94
C GLY A 201 -0.06 -28.19 22.64
N PRO A 202 -0.42 -26.92 22.46
CA PRO A 202 -1.53 -26.25 23.16
C PRO A 202 -2.93 -26.74 22.78
N PHE A 203 -3.08 -27.42 21.65
CA PHE A 203 -4.35 -27.98 21.19
C PHE A 203 -4.20 -29.44 20.73
N VAL A 204 -5.34 -30.12 20.64
CA VAL A 204 -5.48 -31.49 20.13
C VAL A 204 -6.40 -31.49 18.92
N VAL A 205 -6.15 -32.37 17.96
CA VAL A 205 -7.04 -32.52 16.79
C VAL A 205 -8.33 -33.20 17.25
N ALA A 206 -9.46 -32.52 17.08
CA ALA A 206 -10.79 -33.08 17.32
C ALA A 206 -11.39 -33.68 16.04
N SER A 207 -11.24 -33.00 14.91
CA SER A 207 -11.68 -33.48 13.59
C SER A 207 -10.94 -32.79 12.46
N GLN A 208 -10.80 -33.47 11.32
CA GLN A 208 -10.22 -32.91 10.10
C GLN A 208 -10.94 -33.45 8.86
N THR A 209 -11.24 -32.54 7.94
CA THR A 209 -11.65 -32.77 6.55
C THR A 209 -10.85 -31.81 5.66
N ALA A 210 -10.90 -31.99 4.33
CA ALA A 210 -10.16 -31.13 3.40
C ALA A 210 -10.54 -29.63 3.50
N ASP A 211 -11.78 -29.33 3.88
CA ASP A 211 -12.33 -27.98 4.02
C ASP A 211 -12.36 -27.47 5.47
N ARG A 212 -11.98 -28.29 6.46
CA ARG A 212 -12.10 -27.90 7.87
C ARG A 212 -11.17 -28.68 8.81
N ALA A 213 -10.48 -27.98 9.70
CA ALA A 213 -9.80 -28.59 10.85
C ALA A 213 -10.27 -27.97 12.16
N VAL A 214 -10.63 -28.81 13.13
CA VAL A 214 -11.08 -28.38 14.46
C VAL A 214 -10.08 -28.87 15.49
N LEU A 215 -9.49 -27.94 16.23
CA LEU A 215 -8.59 -28.23 17.33
C LEU A 215 -9.24 -27.83 18.65
N GLU A 216 -9.18 -28.69 19.66
CA GLU A 216 -9.67 -28.42 21.01
C GLU A 216 -8.51 -28.18 21.96
N ARG A 217 -8.75 -27.42 23.03
CA ARG A 217 -7.70 -27.12 24.01
C ARG A 217 -7.08 -28.41 24.59
N ASN A 218 -5.76 -28.44 24.67
CA ASN A 218 -5.02 -29.44 25.41
C ASN A 218 -4.85 -29.01 26.88
N ASP A 219 -5.60 -29.62 27.79
CA ASP A 219 -5.49 -29.32 29.23
C ASP A 219 -4.17 -29.83 29.85
N HIS A 220 -3.43 -30.69 29.14
CA HIS A 220 -2.11 -31.17 29.52
C HIS A 220 -0.94 -30.29 29.02
N TYR A 221 -1.21 -29.15 28.38
CA TYR A 221 -0.16 -28.29 27.86
C TYR A 221 0.71 -27.66 28.96
N ARG A 222 2.04 -27.88 28.90
CA ARG A 222 2.98 -27.49 29.98
C ARG A 222 2.99 -25.99 30.32
N LYS A 223 2.74 -25.12 29.33
CA LYS A 223 2.77 -23.65 29.54
C LYS A 223 1.45 -23.11 30.11
N GLY A 224 0.55 -24.00 30.50
CA GLY A 224 -0.79 -23.69 30.98
C GLY A 224 -1.83 -23.79 29.86
N PRO A 225 -3.11 -24.01 30.19
CA PRO A 225 -4.18 -24.17 29.21
C PRO A 225 -4.27 -22.95 28.29
N SER A 226 -4.47 -23.22 27.00
CA SER A 226 -4.81 -22.19 26.01
C SER A 226 -5.97 -21.33 26.50
N ARG A 227 -5.95 -20.04 26.17
CA ARG A 227 -7.07 -19.15 26.49
C ARG A 227 -8.33 -19.50 25.72
N LEU A 228 -8.23 -20.11 24.55
CA LEU A 228 -9.37 -20.53 23.74
C LEU A 228 -9.83 -21.94 24.14
N ASP A 229 -11.12 -22.24 23.97
CA ASP A 229 -11.65 -23.61 24.08
C ASP A 229 -11.36 -24.40 22.81
N ARG A 230 -11.43 -23.73 21.65
CA ARG A 230 -11.38 -24.36 20.34
C ARG A 230 -10.83 -23.42 19.26
N LEU A 231 -10.07 -23.98 18.32
CA LEU A 231 -9.73 -23.37 17.04
C LEU A 231 -10.49 -24.09 15.93
N GLU A 232 -11.05 -23.34 15.00
CA GLU A 232 -11.68 -23.88 13.79
C GLU A 232 -11.05 -23.23 12.57
N PHE A 233 -10.27 -23.99 11.82
CA PHE A 233 -9.76 -23.61 10.52
C PHE A 233 -10.80 -23.98 9.46
N ARG A 234 -11.29 -22.99 8.71
CA ARG A 234 -12.16 -23.17 7.54
C ARG A 234 -11.33 -22.93 6.28
N ALA A 235 -11.18 -23.98 5.49
CA ALA A 235 -10.33 -24.04 4.33
C ALA A 235 -11.13 -23.99 3.02
N SER A 236 -10.42 -23.95 1.89
CA SER A 236 -11.02 -23.92 0.54
C SER A 236 -11.95 -22.71 0.30
N LEU A 237 -11.68 -21.58 0.96
CA LEU A 237 -12.48 -20.36 0.82
C LEU A 237 -11.89 -19.42 -0.24
N THR A 238 -12.74 -18.82 -1.06
CA THR A 238 -12.32 -17.74 -1.96
C THR A 238 -12.07 -16.45 -1.16
N GLY A 239 -11.18 -15.57 -1.63
CA GLY A 239 -10.88 -14.31 -0.92
C GLY A 239 -12.11 -13.45 -0.64
N SER A 240 -13.08 -13.42 -1.55
CA SER A 240 -14.36 -12.73 -1.32
C SER A 240 -15.26 -13.43 -0.29
N ALA A 241 -15.27 -14.77 -0.25
CA ALA A 241 -15.99 -15.51 0.81
C ALA A 241 -15.36 -15.26 2.19
N ILE A 242 -14.02 -15.17 2.26
CA ILE A 242 -13.30 -14.79 3.48
C ILE A 242 -13.70 -13.37 3.91
N ALA A 243 -13.74 -12.42 2.96
CA ALA A 243 -14.10 -11.04 3.22
C ALA A 243 -15.53 -10.90 3.78
N GLU A 244 -16.50 -11.53 3.12
CA GLU A 244 -17.90 -11.49 3.54
C GLU A 244 -18.12 -12.23 4.87
N GLY A 245 -17.46 -13.38 5.07
CA GLY A 245 -17.53 -14.10 6.34
C GLY A 245 -16.93 -13.30 7.50
N LEU A 246 -15.85 -12.53 7.28
CA LEU A 246 -15.29 -11.63 8.30
C LEU A 246 -16.26 -10.49 8.63
N LYS A 247 -16.81 -9.82 7.60
CA LYS A 247 -17.80 -8.72 7.77
C LYS A 247 -19.06 -9.18 8.50
N ALA A 248 -19.50 -10.42 8.23
CA ALA A 248 -20.66 -11.07 8.83
C ALA A 248 -20.39 -11.67 10.23
N GLY A 249 -19.14 -11.62 10.72
CA GLY A 249 -18.75 -12.20 12.02
C GLY A 249 -18.74 -13.74 12.05
N GLN A 250 -18.72 -14.38 10.87
CA GLN A 250 -18.60 -15.83 10.72
C GLN A 250 -17.15 -16.30 10.72
N ILE A 251 -16.20 -15.42 10.40
CA ILE A 251 -14.75 -15.60 10.47
C ILE A 251 -14.19 -14.60 11.48
N ASP A 252 -13.30 -15.05 12.35
CA ASP A 252 -12.65 -14.21 13.36
C ASP A 252 -11.26 -13.73 12.93
N LEU A 253 -10.58 -14.47 12.06
CA LEU A 253 -9.23 -14.15 11.61
C LEU A 253 -9.08 -14.42 10.12
N ALA A 254 -8.74 -13.38 9.34
CA ALA A 254 -8.57 -13.45 7.89
C ALA A 254 -7.12 -13.14 7.47
N ARG A 255 -6.61 -13.87 6.45
CA ARG A 255 -5.30 -13.65 5.81
C ARG A 255 -5.41 -13.52 4.28
N ASP A 256 -6.14 -14.41 3.63
CA ASP A 256 -6.09 -14.57 2.17
C ASP A 256 -7.14 -13.70 1.44
N LEU A 257 -7.20 -12.40 1.78
CA LEU A 257 -8.14 -11.45 1.17
C LEU A 257 -7.64 -10.94 -0.18
N LEU A 258 -8.56 -10.68 -1.11
CA LEU A 258 -8.23 -9.97 -2.35
C LEU A 258 -7.79 -8.54 -2.02
N PRO A 259 -6.88 -7.91 -2.80
CA PRO A 259 -6.37 -6.58 -2.50
C PRO A 259 -7.46 -5.53 -2.27
N GLN A 260 -8.51 -5.51 -3.10
CA GLN A 260 -9.65 -4.61 -2.96
C GLN A 260 -10.51 -4.90 -1.73
N ASP A 261 -10.71 -6.18 -1.39
CA ASP A 261 -11.50 -6.58 -0.23
C ASP A 261 -10.75 -6.27 1.07
N ARG A 262 -9.44 -6.53 1.09
CA ARG A 262 -8.53 -6.14 2.18
C ARG A 262 -8.59 -4.65 2.43
N GLU A 263 -8.45 -3.85 1.37
CA GLU A 263 -8.50 -2.40 1.47
C GLU A 263 -9.86 -1.93 2.00
N ALA A 264 -10.97 -2.48 1.47
CA ALA A 264 -12.32 -2.19 1.95
C ALA A 264 -12.53 -2.57 3.44
N ILE A 265 -12.01 -3.73 3.86
CA ILE A 265 -12.08 -4.19 5.26
C ILE A 265 -11.22 -3.31 6.18
N LEU A 266 -10.03 -2.89 5.75
CA LEU A 266 -9.15 -2.01 6.53
C LEU A 266 -9.68 -0.58 6.64
N ARG A 267 -10.57 -0.18 5.72
CA ARG A 267 -11.35 1.06 5.83
C ARG A 267 -12.46 0.97 6.87
N ASP A 268 -12.98 -0.23 7.15
CA ASP A 268 -13.99 -0.43 8.19
C ASP A 268 -13.35 -0.34 9.60
N PRO A 269 -13.74 0.63 10.44
CA PRO A 269 -13.16 0.84 11.76
C PRO A 269 -13.22 -0.40 12.66
N ARG A 270 -14.20 -1.29 12.45
CA ARG A 270 -14.36 -2.54 13.22
C ARG A 270 -13.11 -3.42 13.13
N PHE A 271 -12.49 -3.48 11.96
CA PHE A 271 -11.40 -4.42 11.69
C PHE A 271 -10.02 -3.76 11.71
N ARG A 272 -9.95 -2.42 11.70
CA ARG A 272 -8.68 -1.68 11.59
C ARG A 272 -7.74 -1.92 12.77
N SER A 273 -8.25 -1.99 14.00
CA SER A 273 -7.43 -2.34 15.19
C SER A 273 -7.10 -3.82 15.27
N GLY A 274 -7.76 -4.66 14.47
CA GLY A 274 -7.51 -6.09 14.39
C GLY A 274 -6.43 -6.46 13.37
N LEU A 275 -5.88 -5.50 12.63
CA LEU A 275 -4.78 -5.75 11.71
C LEU A 275 -3.46 -5.90 12.46
N VAL A 276 -2.79 -7.03 12.22
CA VAL A 276 -1.42 -7.28 12.68
C VAL A 276 -0.58 -7.66 11.47
N GLU A 277 0.62 -7.10 11.38
CA GLU A 277 1.54 -7.26 10.26
C GLU A 277 2.92 -7.69 10.77
N GLN A 278 3.61 -8.55 10.03
CA GLN A 278 4.95 -8.99 10.35
C GLN A 278 5.70 -9.34 9.05
N PRO A 279 6.92 -8.82 8.82
CA PRO A 279 7.77 -9.28 7.74
C PRO A 279 7.94 -10.81 7.79
N LYS A 280 7.59 -11.47 6.69
CA LYS A 280 7.75 -12.91 6.56
C LYS A 280 9.22 -13.21 6.29
N LYS A 281 9.72 -14.32 6.85
CA LYS A 281 11.07 -14.82 6.54
C LYS A 281 11.03 -15.54 5.19
N ASN A 282 10.90 -14.76 4.12
CA ASN A 282 10.85 -15.23 2.74
C ASN A 282 11.53 -14.26 1.78
N THR A 283 11.77 -14.70 0.56
CA THR A 283 12.40 -13.85 -0.47
C THR A 283 11.90 -14.24 -1.85
N TYR A 284 11.68 -13.24 -2.70
CA TYR A 284 11.35 -13.37 -4.11
C TYR A 284 12.52 -12.88 -4.93
N PHE A 285 12.90 -13.61 -5.98
CA PHE A 285 14.12 -13.33 -6.73
C PHE A 285 14.04 -13.82 -8.17
N VAL A 286 14.91 -13.26 -9.01
CA VAL A 286 15.34 -13.87 -10.27
C VAL A 286 16.68 -14.55 -10.05
N LEU A 287 16.83 -15.76 -10.59
CA LEU A 287 18.08 -16.49 -10.69
C LEU A 287 18.38 -16.77 -12.16
N PHE A 288 19.46 -16.24 -12.70
CA PHE A 288 19.91 -16.58 -14.05
C PHE A 288 20.50 -18.00 -14.07
N ASN A 289 20.24 -18.76 -15.12
CA ASN A 289 20.84 -20.07 -15.31
C ASN A 289 22.28 -19.92 -15.82
N SER A 290 23.28 -20.12 -14.95
CA SER A 290 24.69 -20.04 -15.32
C SER A 290 25.14 -21.15 -16.27
N THR A 291 24.31 -22.17 -16.51
CA THR A 291 24.58 -23.27 -17.45
C THR A 291 23.94 -23.03 -18.83
N SER A 292 23.03 -22.06 -18.95
CA SER A 292 22.43 -21.70 -20.25
C SER A 292 23.43 -20.93 -21.14
N PRO A 293 23.39 -21.11 -22.47
CA PRO A 293 24.16 -20.30 -23.42
C PRO A 293 23.97 -18.79 -23.25
N VAL A 294 22.75 -18.35 -22.88
CA VAL A 294 22.43 -16.92 -22.72
C VAL A 294 22.58 -16.49 -21.26
N GLY A 295 22.08 -17.28 -20.31
CA GLY A 295 22.15 -16.98 -18.87
C GLY A 295 23.58 -16.99 -18.30
N SER A 296 24.52 -17.68 -18.94
CA SER A 296 25.95 -17.69 -18.56
C SER A 296 26.70 -16.39 -18.90
N ASN A 297 26.14 -15.51 -19.73
CA ASN A 297 26.79 -14.25 -20.11
C ASN A 297 26.79 -13.22 -18.96
N ALA A 298 27.95 -13.00 -18.34
CA ALA A 298 28.10 -12.12 -17.19
C ALA A 298 27.74 -10.65 -17.48
N GLY A 299 28.10 -10.15 -18.66
CA GLY A 299 27.77 -8.77 -19.06
C GLY A 299 26.27 -8.54 -19.19
N LEU A 300 25.56 -9.50 -19.81
CA LEU A 300 24.11 -9.49 -19.90
C LEU A 300 23.46 -9.53 -18.51
N ARG A 301 23.88 -10.48 -17.66
CA ARG A 301 23.35 -10.60 -16.29
C ARG A 301 23.52 -9.32 -15.49
N GLN A 302 24.71 -8.73 -15.50
CA GLN A 302 24.99 -7.48 -14.81
C GLN A 302 24.16 -6.32 -15.39
N ALA A 303 23.96 -6.26 -16.71
CA ALA A 303 23.12 -5.24 -17.32
C ALA A 303 21.66 -5.36 -16.83
N LEU A 304 21.09 -6.57 -16.90
CA LEU A 304 19.70 -6.82 -16.52
C LEU A 304 19.47 -6.66 -15.02
N ALA A 305 20.34 -7.22 -14.19
CA ALA A 305 20.27 -7.11 -12.73
C ALA A 305 20.34 -5.66 -12.25
N ASN A 306 21.31 -4.88 -12.74
CA ASN A 306 21.51 -3.50 -12.29
C ASN A 306 20.59 -2.48 -12.99
N SER A 307 19.90 -2.87 -14.08
CA SER A 307 18.82 -2.05 -14.65
C SER A 307 17.58 -2.00 -13.74
N VAL A 308 17.41 -2.99 -12.87
CA VAL A 308 16.25 -3.13 -11.99
C VAL A 308 16.52 -2.43 -10.67
N ARG A 309 15.62 -1.55 -10.24
CA ARG A 309 15.55 -1.05 -8.87
C ARG A 309 14.31 -1.65 -8.23
N SER A 310 14.47 -2.72 -7.47
CA SER A 310 13.35 -3.45 -6.87
C SER A 310 12.39 -2.54 -6.11
N GLN A 311 12.93 -1.48 -5.52
CA GLN A 311 12.19 -0.39 -4.89
C GLN A 311 11.10 0.25 -5.78
N ASP A 312 11.42 0.51 -7.04
CA ASP A 312 10.57 1.23 -7.98
C ASP A 312 9.45 0.32 -8.52
N PHE A 313 9.73 -0.98 -8.69
CA PHE A 313 8.76 -1.97 -9.16
C PHE A 313 7.82 -2.45 -8.06
N VAL A 314 8.34 -2.70 -6.85
CA VAL A 314 7.58 -3.34 -5.78
C VAL A 314 6.55 -2.40 -5.16
N TRP A 315 6.90 -1.14 -4.89
CA TRP A 315 5.91 -0.19 -4.37
C TRP A 315 4.83 0.16 -5.38
N GLY A 316 5.19 0.29 -6.67
CA GLY A 316 4.24 0.57 -7.73
C GLY A 316 3.28 -0.59 -8.01
N ALA A 317 3.76 -1.84 -7.93
CA ALA A 317 2.96 -3.01 -8.27
C ALA A 317 2.27 -3.69 -7.07
N LEU A 318 2.90 -3.71 -5.89
CA LEU A 318 2.50 -4.56 -4.76
C LEU A 318 2.04 -3.78 -3.51
N GLY A 319 2.36 -2.49 -3.40
CA GLY A 319 1.95 -1.64 -2.28
C GLY A 319 2.62 -2.03 -0.95
N ARG A 320 1.94 -1.74 0.19
CA ARG A 320 2.56 -1.80 1.54
C ARG A 320 2.88 -3.20 2.07
N PHE A 321 2.31 -4.25 1.47
CA PHE A 321 2.47 -5.63 1.94
C PHE A 321 3.66 -6.36 1.31
N ALA A 322 4.54 -5.63 0.63
CA ALA A 322 5.80 -6.13 0.10
C ALA A 322 6.94 -5.17 0.47
N LEU A 323 7.99 -5.72 1.07
CA LEU A 323 9.22 -5.01 1.41
C LEU A 323 10.23 -5.22 0.28
N PRO A 324 10.66 -4.17 -0.42
CA PRO A 324 11.63 -4.31 -1.51
C PRO A 324 12.95 -4.89 -1.01
N ALA A 325 13.43 -5.92 -1.69
CA ALA A 325 14.60 -6.67 -1.26
C ALA A 325 15.87 -6.08 -1.87
N THR A 326 16.88 -5.86 -1.03
CA THR A 326 18.23 -5.46 -1.46
C THR A 326 19.20 -6.64 -1.46
N GLY A 327 18.79 -7.78 -0.92
CA GLY A 327 19.55 -9.02 -0.82
C GLY A 327 18.63 -10.25 -0.76
N LEU A 328 19.26 -11.42 -0.66
CA LEU A 328 18.61 -12.72 -0.53
C LEU A 328 18.04 -12.92 0.87
N LEU A 329 18.80 -12.56 1.90
CA LEU A 329 18.45 -12.81 3.30
C LEU A 329 17.36 -11.83 3.77
N PRO A 330 16.20 -12.29 4.26
CA PRO A 330 15.12 -11.41 4.70
C PRO A 330 15.36 -10.77 6.07
N PRO A 331 14.61 -9.69 6.41
CA PRO A 331 14.64 -9.10 7.75
C PRO A 331 14.42 -10.13 8.86
N GLY A 332 15.25 -10.07 9.90
CA GLY A 332 15.18 -10.99 11.04
C GLY A 332 15.92 -12.32 10.85
N ILE A 333 16.68 -12.48 9.76
CA ILE A 333 17.66 -13.57 9.55
C ILE A 333 19.08 -13.02 9.75
N LEU A 334 19.94 -13.78 10.44
CA LEU A 334 21.35 -13.45 10.63
C LEU A 334 22.03 -13.19 9.27
N GLY A 335 22.76 -12.09 9.14
CA GLY A 335 23.39 -11.69 7.86
C GLY A 335 22.60 -10.66 7.06
N HIS A 336 21.31 -10.47 7.32
CA HIS A 336 20.53 -9.41 6.67
C HIS A 336 21.19 -8.03 6.86
N ASP A 337 21.30 -7.26 5.77
CA ASP A 337 21.82 -5.89 5.78
C ASP A 337 20.75 -4.90 5.30
N PRO A 338 20.03 -4.25 6.24
CA PRO A 338 19.00 -3.27 5.87
C PRO A 338 19.59 -1.98 5.27
N GLY A 339 20.91 -1.77 5.37
CA GLY A 339 21.62 -0.63 4.81
C GLY A 339 22.21 -0.87 3.42
N ARG A 340 22.11 -2.10 2.90
CA ARG A 340 22.70 -2.51 1.62
C ARG A 340 22.20 -1.64 0.47
N ARG A 341 23.12 -1.13 -0.33
CA ARG A 341 22.81 -0.39 -1.57
C ARG A 341 23.18 -1.24 -2.77
N GLN A 342 22.22 -1.43 -3.66
CA GLN A 342 22.48 -2.09 -4.94
C GLN A 342 23.04 -1.08 -5.95
N PRO A 343 24.03 -1.48 -6.77
CA PRO A 343 24.40 -0.70 -7.93
C PRO A 343 23.18 -0.58 -8.85
N HIS A 344 22.99 0.61 -9.42
CA HIS A 344 21.96 0.83 -10.42
C HIS A 344 22.59 1.44 -11.67
N PHE A 345 22.33 0.81 -12.82
CA PHE A 345 22.76 1.31 -14.11
C PHE A 345 21.63 2.13 -14.73
N PRO A 346 21.92 3.39 -15.13
CA PRO A 346 21.02 4.11 -16.01
C PRO A 346 20.73 3.29 -17.27
N HIS A 347 19.52 3.45 -17.83
CA HIS A 347 19.05 2.71 -18.99
C HIS A 347 20.09 2.66 -20.13
N ASP A 348 20.70 3.80 -20.49
CA ASP A 348 21.72 3.89 -21.55
C ASP A 348 22.92 2.95 -21.31
N LYS A 349 23.41 2.88 -20.08
CA LYS A 349 24.54 2.02 -19.70
C LYS A 349 24.13 0.55 -19.76
N ALA A 350 22.95 0.21 -19.26
CA ALA A 350 22.43 -1.15 -19.34
C ALA A 350 22.25 -1.58 -20.81
N ALA A 351 21.68 -0.72 -21.65
CA ALA A 351 21.47 -0.98 -23.08
C ALA A 351 22.78 -1.12 -23.85
N GLU A 352 23.80 -0.32 -23.51
CA GLU A 352 25.15 -0.47 -24.06
C GLU A 352 25.77 -1.81 -23.66
N MET A 353 25.67 -2.20 -22.38
CA MET A 353 26.14 -3.49 -21.91
C MET A 353 25.44 -4.67 -22.61
N VAL A 354 24.12 -4.58 -22.80
CA VAL A 354 23.35 -5.56 -23.58
C VAL A 354 23.83 -5.62 -25.03
N ARG A 355 24.04 -4.49 -25.71
CA ARG A 355 24.58 -4.44 -27.08
C ARG A 355 26.00 -5.00 -27.17
N SER A 356 26.81 -4.81 -26.13
CA SER A 356 28.19 -5.32 -26.05
C SER A 356 28.28 -6.81 -25.67
N SER A 357 27.16 -7.47 -25.36
CA SER A 357 27.14 -8.86 -24.91
C SER A 357 27.50 -9.89 -26.00
N ALA A 358 27.69 -9.46 -27.25
CA ALA A 358 27.94 -10.30 -28.43
C ALA A 358 26.81 -11.29 -28.77
N LEU A 359 25.61 -11.07 -28.23
CA LEU A 359 24.40 -11.83 -28.53
C LEU A 359 23.57 -11.10 -29.59
N GLU A 360 22.87 -11.85 -30.44
CA GLU A 360 22.00 -11.29 -31.48
C GLU A 360 20.74 -10.67 -30.85
N LEU A 361 20.40 -9.45 -31.26
CA LEU A 361 19.20 -8.74 -30.80
C LEU A 361 17.99 -9.04 -31.71
N PRO A 362 16.76 -9.16 -31.16
CA PRO A 362 16.47 -9.15 -29.72
C PRO A 362 16.95 -10.44 -29.04
N ILE A 363 17.54 -10.30 -27.85
CA ILE A 363 17.95 -11.46 -27.04
C ILE A 363 16.69 -12.09 -26.49
N ARG A 364 16.47 -13.38 -26.73
CA ARG A 364 15.30 -14.10 -26.22
C ARG A 364 15.69 -14.96 -25.04
N LEU A 365 15.01 -14.78 -23.92
CA LEU A 365 15.15 -15.56 -22.70
C LEU A 365 13.89 -16.40 -22.48
N ARG A 366 14.08 -17.68 -22.14
CA ARG A 366 13.03 -18.57 -21.66
C ARG A 366 13.07 -18.61 -20.14
N ALA A 367 11.99 -18.19 -19.50
CA ALA A 367 11.89 -18.13 -18.05
C ALA A 367 11.03 -19.29 -17.50
N SER A 368 11.49 -19.90 -16.40
CA SER A 368 10.63 -20.66 -15.49
C SER A 368 10.13 -19.71 -14.41
N VAL A 369 8.81 -19.51 -14.31
CA VAL A 369 8.20 -18.53 -13.39
C VAL A 369 7.25 -19.24 -12.45
N HIS A 370 7.40 -19.01 -11.15
CA HIS A 370 6.50 -19.57 -10.14
C HIS A 370 5.05 -19.11 -10.41
N PRO A 371 4.02 -19.98 -10.36
CA PRO A 371 2.63 -19.63 -10.66
C PRO A 371 2.11 -18.38 -9.95
N ILE A 372 2.37 -18.22 -8.64
CA ILE A 372 2.01 -17.00 -7.89
C ILE A 372 2.53 -15.68 -8.51
N LEU A 373 3.67 -15.72 -9.21
CA LEU A 373 4.28 -14.57 -9.90
C LEU A 373 3.67 -14.31 -11.28
N GLN A 374 2.93 -15.28 -11.82
CA GLN A 374 2.16 -15.16 -13.05
C GLN A 374 0.71 -14.72 -12.79
N ASP A 375 0.18 -15.06 -11.61
CA ASP A 375 -1.20 -14.79 -11.22
C ASP A 375 -1.27 -13.56 -10.30
N GLN A 376 -0.97 -13.74 -9.02
CA GLN A 376 -1.13 -12.71 -7.99
C GLN A 376 -0.18 -11.53 -8.17
N TYR A 377 1.05 -11.78 -8.62
CA TYR A 377 2.08 -10.75 -8.82
C TYR A 377 2.39 -10.49 -10.29
N LYS A 378 1.43 -10.75 -11.19
CA LYS A 378 1.58 -10.56 -12.63
C LYS A 378 2.06 -9.16 -13.01
N ALA A 379 1.54 -8.12 -12.34
CA ALA A 379 1.91 -6.73 -12.61
C ALA A 379 3.41 -6.48 -12.39
N LEU A 380 3.98 -7.03 -11.32
CA LEU A 380 5.42 -6.96 -11.03
C LEU A 380 6.22 -7.66 -12.13
N THR A 381 5.86 -8.90 -12.46
CA THR A 381 6.57 -9.71 -13.47
C THR A 381 6.50 -9.06 -14.86
N SER A 382 5.34 -8.51 -15.25
CA SER A 382 5.18 -7.75 -16.50
C SER A 382 6.03 -6.49 -16.52
N ALA A 383 6.11 -5.75 -15.42
CA ALA A 383 6.93 -4.54 -15.33
C ALA A 383 8.43 -4.87 -15.42
N LEU A 384 8.86 -5.95 -14.76
CA LEU A 384 10.24 -6.46 -14.85
C LEU A 384 10.60 -6.85 -16.29
N PHE A 385 9.75 -7.64 -16.95
CA PHE A 385 10.01 -8.07 -18.33
C PHE A 385 9.87 -6.92 -19.34
N GLY A 386 8.97 -5.96 -19.09
CA GLY A 386 8.87 -4.74 -19.89
C GLY A 386 10.16 -3.91 -19.82
N ASN A 387 10.71 -3.72 -18.62
CA ASN A 387 11.99 -3.02 -18.43
C ASN A 387 13.14 -3.70 -19.19
N TRP A 388 13.17 -5.03 -19.27
CA TRP A 388 14.17 -5.74 -20.06
C TRP A 388 13.90 -5.72 -21.57
N ALA A 389 12.63 -5.70 -21.97
CA ALA A 389 12.25 -5.56 -23.38
C ALA A 389 12.72 -4.21 -23.96
N GLU A 390 12.68 -3.13 -23.18
CA GLU A 390 13.24 -1.82 -23.57
C GLU A 390 14.75 -1.86 -23.83
N LEU A 391 15.47 -2.78 -23.17
CA LEU A 391 16.90 -3.02 -23.40
C LEU A 391 17.17 -3.96 -24.60
N GLY A 392 16.13 -4.45 -25.28
CA GLY A 392 16.21 -5.41 -26.38
C GLY A 392 16.23 -6.87 -25.95
N VAL A 393 15.72 -7.18 -24.74
CA VAL A 393 15.66 -8.54 -24.19
C VAL A 393 14.22 -8.98 -23.98
N GLU A 394 13.76 -9.94 -24.79
CA GLU A 394 12.40 -10.50 -24.72
C GLU A 394 12.36 -11.73 -23.81
N VAL A 395 11.45 -11.77 -22.84
CA VAL A 395 11.28 -12.92 -21.95
C VAL A 395 9.98 -13.67 -22.27
N SER A 396 10.09 -14.99 -22.44
CA SER A 396 8.96 -15.90 -22.65
C SER A 396 8.84 -16.90 -21.49
N VAL A 397 7.65 -17.04 -20.92
CA VAL A 397 7.41 -17.95 -19.78
C VAL A 397 7.13 -19.37 -20.30
N SER A 398 7.90 -20.35 -19.79
CA SER A 398 7.82 -21.76 -20.22
C SER A 398 7.03 -22.67 -19.28
N THR A 399 6.79 -22.26 -18.04
CA THR A 399 6.05 -23.04 -17.02
C THR A 399 4.71 -22.40 -16.75
N ARG A 400 3.61 -23.17 -16.74
CA ARG A 400 2.26 -22.68 -16.40
C ARG A 400 1.73 -23.25 -15.09
N THR A 401 2.20 -24.43 -14.70
CA THR A 401 1.72 -25.12 -13.49
C THR A 401 2.83 -25.30 -12.45
N MET A 402 2.45 -25.53 -11.19
CA MET A 402 3.41 -25.80 -10.12
C MET A 402 4.26 -27.07 -10.39
N PRO A 403 3.68 -28.20 -10.86
CA PRO A 403 4.48 -29.37 -11.24
C PRO A 403 5.53 -29.07 -12.32
N GLU A 404 5.17 -28.33 -13.37
CA GLU A 404 6.13 -27.91 -14.41
C GLU A 404 7.23 -27.01 -13.84
N TYR A 405 6.87 -26.07 -12.96
CA TYR A 405 7.84 -25.19 -12.28
C TYR A 405 8.82 -25.98 -11.41
N LEU A 406 8.34 -26.92 -10.58
CA LEU A 406 9.21 -27.75 -9.74
C LEU A 406 10.06 -28.72 -10.56
N GLN A 407 9.52 -29.28 -11.64
CA GLN A 407 10.30 -30.11 -12.57
C GLN A 407 11.47 -29.33 -13.18
N SER A 408 11.26 -28.06 -13.50
CA SER A 408 12.31 -27.18 -14.05
C SER A 408 13.48 -26.92 -13.10
N TRP A 409 13.40 -27.29 -11.82
CA TRP A 409 14.53 -27.22 -10.88
C TRP A 409 15.58 -28.29 -11.16
N ASN A 410 15.13 -29.47 -11.62
CA ASN A 410 15.99 -30.60 -11.97
C ASN A 410 16.25 -30.67 -13.48
N GLU A 411 15.28 -30.25 -14.29
CA GLU A 411 15.35 -30.25 -15.76
C GLU A 411 15.49 -28.80 -16.27
N THR A 412 16.68 -28.22 -16.13
CA THR A 412 16.94 -26.81 -16.48
C THR A 412 17.18 -26.58 -17.98
N GLY A 413 17.16 -27.65 -18.79
CA GLY A 413 17.45 -27.61 -20.22
C GLY A 413 16.50 -26.67 -20.98
N GLY A 414 17.07 -25.65 -21.62
CA GLY A 414 16.31 -24.66 -22.39
C GLY A 414 15.62 -23.58 -21.54
N ILE A 415 15.95 -23.46 -20.25
CA ILE A 415 15.56 -22.35 -19.38
C ILE A 415 16.77 -21.44 -19.13
N ASP A 416 16.60 -20.14 -19.34
CA ASP A 416 17.65 -19.13 -19.21
C ASP A 416 17.63 -18.41 -17.86
N LEU A 417 16.46 -18.33 -17.22
CA LEU A 417 16.31 -17.76 -15.88
C LEU A 417 15.10 -18.36 -15.15
N LEU A 418 15.16 -18.36 -13.82
CA LEU A 418 14.09 -18.73 -12.91
C LEU A 418 13.62 -17.48 -12.16
N VAL A 419 12.31 -17.23 -12.14
CA VAL A 419 11.69 -16.18 -11.32
C VAL A 419 10.87 -16.89 -10.24
N GLY A 420 11.38 -16.85 -9.01
CA GLY A 420 10.94 -17.73 -7.95
C GLY A 420 10.79 -17.05 -6.61
N ARG A 421 10.48 -17.87 -5.62
CA ARG A 421 10.38 -17.49 -4.21
C ARG A 421 10.89 -18.61 -3.32
N TRP A 422 11.27 -18.24 -2.09
CA TRP A 422 11.61 -19.18 -1.03
C TRP A 422 11.09 -18.69 0.32
N ILE A 423 10.58 -19.59 1.16
CA ILE A 423 10.13 -19.33 2.53
C ILE A 423 10.99 -20.18 3.47
N ALA A 424 11.39 -19.63 4.61
CA ALA A 424 12.21 -20.33 5.58
C ALA A 424 11.54 -21.62 6.10
N ASP A 425 12.20 -22.78 5.94
CA ASP A 425 11.79 -24.02 6.61
C ASP A 425 12.23 -24.06 8.08
N TYR A 426 13.39 -23.46 8.33
CA TYR A 426 13.99 -23.27 9.65
C TYR A 426 14.68 -21.90 9.70
N ASP A 427 14.85 -21.37 10.91
CA ASP A 427 15.12 -19.96 11.14
C ASP A 427 16.61 -19.61 11.11
N ASP A 428 17.28 -19.86 9.99
CA ASP A 428 18.72 -19.71 9.86
C ASP A 428 19.13 -19.35 8.41
N PRO A 429 20.17 -18.51 8.21
CA PRO A 429 20.66 -18.18 6.87
C PRO A 429 21.11 -19.39 6.01
N ASP A 430 21.46 -20.54 6.60
CA ASP A 430 21.75 -21.79 5.88
C ASP A 430 20.56 -22.25 5.02
N ASN A 431 19.33 -21.93 5.43
CA ASN A 431 18.10 -22.26 4.69
C ASN A 431 17.96 -21.46 3.38
N PHE A 432 18.42 -20.22 3.36
CA PHE A 432 18.39 -19.38 2.15
C PHE A 432 19.64 -19.57 1.29
N SER A 433 20.70 -20.13 1.83
CA SER A 433 22.02 -20.16 1.19
C SER A 433 22.44 -21.58 0.80
N PHE A 434 22.97 -22.38 1.74
CA PHE A 434 23.38 -23.77 1.48
C PHE A 434 22.25 -24.61 0.89
N THR A 435 21.07 -24.57 1.50
CA THR A 435 19.89 -25.35 1.09
C THR A 435 19.45 -25.03 -0.35
N LEU A 436 19.64 -23.79 -0.81
CA LEU A 436 19.26 -23.40 -2.17
C LEU A 436 20.39 -23.56 -3.18
N PHE A 437 21.62 -23.18 -2.82
CA PHE A 437 22.67 -22.86 -3.80
C PHE A 437 23.94 -23.73 -3.70
N HIS A 438 24.07 -24.62 -2.71
CA HIS A 438 25.24 -25.50 -2.65
C HIS A 438 25.31 -26.42 -3.88
N SER A 439 26.46 -26.53 -4.52
CA SER A 439 26.58 -27.21 -5.84
C SER A 439 26.17 -28.68 -5.84
N ASN A 440 26.29 -29.38 -4.71
CA ASN A 440 25.97 -30.81 -4.61
C ASN A 440 24.61 -31.08 -3.94
N GLU A 441 24.21 -30.23 -3.00
CA GLU A 441 23.05 -30.48 -2.13
C GLU A 441 21.91 -29.47 -2.34
N GLY A 442 22.22 -28.31 -2.92
CA GLY A 442 21.27 -27.22 -3.11
C GLY A 442 20.14 -27.59 -4.06
N LEU A 443 18.94 -27.09 -3.76
CA LEU A 443 17.75 -27.33 -4.58
C LEU A 443 17.81 -26.65 -5.95
N LEU A 444 18.55 -25.55 -6.09
CA LEU A 444 18.71 -24.78 -7.33
C LEU A 444 20.09 -24.99 -7.98
N ARG A 445 20.81 -26.07 -7.60
CA ARG A 445 22.15 -26.40 -8.14
C ARG A 445 22.19 -26.55 -9.67
N GLY A 446 21.06 -26.87 -10.31
CA GLY A 446 20.94 -26.94 -11.76
C GLY A 446 21.01 -25.58 -12.47
N TYR A 447 20.77 -24.48 -11.75
CA TYR A 447 20.85 -23.11 -12.26
C TYR A 447 22.16 -22.42 -11.92
N PHE A 448 22.76 -22.75 -10.78
CA PHE A 448 24.00 -22.13 -10.31
C PHE A 448 24.85 -23.11 -9.50
N SER A 449 26.15 -23.13 -9.78
CA SER A 449 27.15 -23.90 -9.04
C SER A 449 28.46 -23.11 -9.01
N SER A 450 29.10 -23.06 -7.84
CA SER A 450 30.41 -22.43 -7.69
C SER A 450 31.14 -22.97 -6.45
N SER A 451 32.31 -23.56 -6.69
CA SER A 451 33.17 -24.09 -5.62
C SER A 451 33.64 -23.03 -4.62
N GLU A 452 33.73 -21.76 -5.06
CA GLU A 452 34.12 -20.65 -4.20
C GLU A 452 32.99 -20.27 -3.24
N THR A 453 31.74 -20.27 -3.70
CA THR A 453 30.57 -20.06 -2.84
C THR A 453 30.35 -21.26 -1.94
N ASP A 454 30.51 -22.48 -2.44
CA ASP A 454 30.37 -23.72 -1.65
C ASP A 454 31.29 -23.70 -0.43
N LYS A 455 32.58 -23.41 -0.64
CA LYS A 455 33.55 -23.29 0.46
C LYS A 455 33.13 -22.26 1.51
N THR A 456 32.53 -21.15 1.08
CA THR A 456 32.10 -20.09 2.01
C THR A 456 30.87 -20.52 2.81
N LEU A 457 29.96 -21.27 2.19
CA LEU A 457 28.79 -21.82 2.85
C LEU A 457 29.16 -22.95 3.81
N GLU A 458 30.08 -23.83 3.41
CA GLU A 458 30.66 -24.86 4.28
C GLU A 458 31.36 -24.23 5.49
N GLU A 459 32.19 -23.20 5.28
CA GLU A 459 32.81 -22.43 6.37
C GLU A 459 31.74 -21.80 7.30
N ALA A 460 30.70 -21.16 6.74
CA ALA A 460 29.64 -20.52 7.52
C ALA A 460 28.83 -21.50 8.36
N ARG A 461 28.57 -22.69 7.82
CA ARG A 461 27.89 -23.82 8.46
C ARG A 461 28.69 -24.42 9.62
N HIS A 462 30.02 -24.42 9.53
CA HIS A 462 30.92 -24.95 10.54
C HIS A 462 31.37 -23.90 11.56
N GLU A 463 31.04 -22.63 11.35
CA GLU A 463 31.37 -21.53 12.26
C GLU A 463 30.37 -21.46 13.43
N SER A 464 30.90 -21.32 14.63
CA SER A 464 30.13 -21.22 15.87
C SER A 464 30.05 -19.79 16.41
N ASP A 465 30.98 -18.91 16.01
CA ASP A 465 30.96 -17.49 16.34
C ASP A 465 29.94 -16.76 15.45
N SER A 466 28.93 -16.16 16.09
CA SER A 466 27.81 -15.51 15.38
C SER A 466 28.28 -14.38 14.45
N ASP A 467 29.27 -13.58 14.87
CA ASP A 467 29.75 -12.45 14.07
C ASP A 467 30.56 -12.90 12.85
N ALA A 468 31.39 -13.93 13.01
CA ALA A 468 32.12 -14.54 11.89
C ALA A 468 31.17 -15.19 10.89
N ARG A 469 30.16 -15.90 11.40
CA ARG A 469 29.12 -16.53 10.59
C ARG A 469 28.29 -15.51 9.80
N GLU A 470 27.90 -14.40 10.43
CA GLU A 470 27.24 -13.28 9.77
C GLU A 470 28.07 -12.74 8.59
N ARG A 471 29.38 -12.55 8.78
CA ARG A 471 30.28 -12.07 7.71
C ARG A 471 30.39 -13.06 6.55
N LEU A 472 30.41 -14.36 6.82
CA LEU A 472 30.49 -15.39 5.79
C LEU A 472 29.22 -15.45 4.94
N TYR A 473 28.04 -15.35 5.55
CA TYR A 473 26.78 -15.29 4.80
C TYR A 473 26.63 -14.00 3.98
N ARG A 474 27.05 -12.85 4.52
CA ARG A 474 27.11 -11.60 3.73
C ARG A 474 28.06 -11.72 2.55
N LYS A 475 29.24 -12.32 2.75
CA LYS A 475 30.21 -12.57 1.68
C LYS A 475 29.66 -13.48 0.59
N PHE A 476 28.88 -14.50 0.95
CA PHE A 476 28.18 -15.33 -0.03
C PHE A 476 27.16 -14.51 -0.84
N GLU A 477 26.30 -13.75 -0.16
CA GLU A 477 25.29 -12.90 -0.80
C GLU A 477 25.92 -11.84 -1.71
N ASP A 478 26.99 -11.19 -1.26
CA ASP A 478 27.75 -10.21 -2.04
C ASP A 478 28.19 -10.78 -3.38
N ARG A 479 28.77 -11.98 -3.39
CA ARG A 479 29.22 -12.65 -4.63
C ARG A 479 28.07 -12.96 -5.57
N MET A 480 26.92 -13.39 -5.04
CA MET A 480 25.73 -13.65 -5.86
C MET A 480 25.23 -12.36 -6.52
N LEU A 481 25.19 -11.26 -5.77
CA LEU A 481 24.75 -9.96 -6.29
C LEU A 481 25.76 -9.34 -7.27
N GLU A 482 27.05 -9.36 -6.96
CA GLU A 482 28.12 -8.80 -7.81
C GLU A 482 28.25 -9.53 -9.16
N SER A 483 28.03 -10.85 -9.16
CA SER A 483 28.02 -11.66 -10.39
C SER A 483 26.78 -11.43 -11.26
N GLY A 484 25.77 -10.72 -10.74
CA GLY A 484 24.46 -10.52 -11.35
C GLY A 484 23.65 -11.80 -11.51
N ILE A 485 24.06 -12.92 -10.90
CA ILE A 485 23.34 -14.20 -11.02
C ILE A 485 21.98 -14.14 -10.30
N LEU A 486 21.89 -13.36 -9.23
CA LEU A 486 20.70 -13.19 -8.39
C LEU A 486 20.21 -11.74 -8.46
N VAL A 487 18.90 -11.56 -8.72
CA VAL A 487 18.22 -10.27 -8.61
C VAL A 487 17.13 -10.39 -7.54
N PRO A 488 17.34 -9.86 -6.32
CA PRO A 488 16.31 -9.91 -5.29
C PRO A 488 15.20 -8.90 -5.61
N LEU A 489 13.96 -9.31 -5.41
CA LEU A 489 12.77 -8.52 -5.74
C LEU A 489 12.12 -7.96 -4.47
N PHE A 490 11.57 -8.82 -3.60
CA PHE A 490 10.92 -8.39 -2.36
C PHE A 490 10.82 -9.51 -1.31
N HIS A 491 10.49 -9.12 -0.08
CA HIS A 491 10.05 -9.97 1.02
C HIS A 491 8.56 -9.67 1.30
N ASP A 492 7.74 -10.67 1.55
CA ASP A 492 6.33 -10.45 1.92
C ASP A 492 6.23 -9.84 3.32
N VAL A 493 5.21 -9.01 3.52
CA VAL A 493 4.68 -8.70 4.85
C VAL A 493 3.46 -9.58 5.07
N ASP A 494 3.58 -10.57 5.97
CA ASP A 494 2.43 -11.36 6.38
C ASP A 494 1.49 -10.49 7.21
N TYR A 495 0.18 -10.75 7.11
CA TYR A 495 -0.82 -9.99 7.84
C TYR A 495 -1.95 -10.89 8.33
N ARG A 496 -2.64 -10.45 9.39
CA ARG A 496 -3.93 -11.00 9.78
C ARG A 496 -4.87 -9.86 10.11
N ILE A 497 -6.11 -9.95 9.67
CA ILE A 497 -7.18 -9.05 10.09
C ILE A 497 -8.12 -9.82 11.01
N ALA A 498 -8.15 -9.38 12.26
CA ALA A 498 -8.99 -9.97 13.29
C ALA A 498 -10.35 -9.27 13.38
N SER A 499 -11.38 -10.02 13.77
CA SER A 499 -12.67 -9.45 14.12
C SER A 499 -12.56 -8.60 15.40
N PRO A 500 -13.51 -7.68 15.65
CA PRO A 500 -13.51 -6.84 16.85
C PRO A 500 -13.57 -7.62 18.17
N ALA A 501 -13.86 -8.92 18.15
CA ALA A 501 -13.92 -9.76 19.33
C ALA A 501 -12.56 -10.34 19.74
N VAL A 502 -11.56 -10.32 18.84
CA VAL A 502 -10.26 -10.93 19.07
C VAL A 502 -9.36 -9.98 19.87
N ARG A 503 -8.62 -10.52 20.84
CA ARG A 503 -7.68 -9.79 21.69
C ARG A 503 -6.37 -10.54 21.83
N GLY A 504 -5.27 -9.80 21.97
CA GLY A 504 -3.95 -10.38 22.20
C GLY A 504 -3.30 -11.03 20.97
N LEU A 505 -3.78 -10.72 19.76
CA LEU A 505 -3.23 -11.25 18.51
C LEU A 505 -1.84 -10.68 18.24
N GLN A 506 -0.89 -11.57 17.94
CA GLN A 506 0.48 -11.27 17.55
C GLN A 506 0.93 -12.22 16.45
N LEU A 507 1.80 -11.72 15.56
CA LEU A 507 2.42 -12.51 14.51
C LEU A 507 3.89 -12.83 14.79
N ARG A 508 4.36 -13.91 14.20
CA ARG A 508 5.75 -14.37 14.22
C ARG A 508 6.25 -14.59 12.79
N GLY A 509 7.56 -14.46 12.58
CA GLY A 509 8.20 -14.71 11.29
C GLY A 509 8.27 -16.20 10.89
N THR A 510 8.02 -17.10 11.85
CA THR A 510 8.09 -18.57 11.73
C THR A 510 6.86 -19.23 12.36
N ALA A 511 6.61 -20.50 12.02
CA ALA A 511 5.51 -21.27 12.57
C ALA A 511 5.68 -21.52 14.10
N PRO A 512 4.59 -21.48 14.89
CA PRO A 512 3.24 -21.07 14.53
C PRO A 512 3.19 -19.53 14.32
N TRP A 513 2.81 -19.10 13.11
CA TRP A 513 2.84 -17.69 12.70
C TRP A 513 1.93 -16.80 13.54
N VAL A 514 0.95 -17.39 14.21
CA VAL A 514 0.00 -16.73 15.10
C VAL A 514 0.14 -17.31 16.51
N ASN A 515 0.09 -16.45 17.52
CA ASN A 515 0.13 -16.80 18.93
C ASN A 515 -1.22 -17.34 19.47
N TYR A 516 -1.82 -18.33 18.81
CA TYR A 516 -3.16 -18.83 19.14
C TYR A 516 -3.42 -19.16 20.62
N PRO A 517 -2.46 -19.74 21.38
CA PRO A 517 -2.69 -20.07 22.80
C PRO A 517 -2.93 -18.84 23.68
N GLU A 518 -2.35 -17.70 23.30
CA GLU A 518 -2.43 -16.43 24.02
C GLU A 518 -3.56 -15.51 23.51
N VAL A 519 -4.18 -15.84 22.38
CA VAL A 519 -5.32 -15.09 21.84
C VAL A 519 -6.57 -15.35 22.68
N GLY A 520 -7.34 -14.29 22.97
CA GLY A 520 -8.66 -14.39 23.58
C GLY A 520 -9.74 -13.94 22.60
N LYS A 521 -10.91 -14.57 22.68
CA LYS A 521 -12.12 -14.12 21.99
C LYS A 521 -13.14 -13.64 23.01
N ALA A 522 -13.51 -12.36 22.94
CA ALA A 522 -14.62 -11.85 23.72
C ALA A 522 -15.91 -12.57 23.27
N PRO A 523 -16.85 -12.88 24.18
CA PRO A 523 -18.14 -13.44 23.80
C PRO A 523 -18.74 -12.58 22.70
N SER A 524 -18.91 -13.16 21.51
CA SER A 524 -19.58 -12.46 20.42
C SER A 524 -20.97 -12.10 20.92
N ALA A 525 -21.33 -10.83 20.83
CA ALA A 525 -22.74 -10.45 20.84
C ALA A 525 -23.37 -11.02 19.55
N ALA A 526 -23.60 -12.33 19.54
CA ALA A 526 -24.49 -12.98 18.58
C ALA A 526 -25.92 -12.58 18.95
N GLY A 527 -26.26 -11.32 18.66
CA GLY A 527 -27.60 -10.78 18.58
C GLY A 527 -27.81 -10.22 17.17
N PRO A 528 -29.07 -10.07 16.73
CA PRO A 528 -29.38 -9.53 15.41
C PRO A 528 -28.66 -8.19 15.24
N ALA A 529 -28.20 -7.91 14.01
CA ALA A 529 -27.54 -6.69 13.57
C ALA A 529 -27.65 -5.58 14.60
N ALA A 530 -26.57 -5.37 15.36
CA ALA A 530 -26.54 -4.32 16.36
C ALA A 530 -26.83 -3.02 15.63
N ASP A 531 -28.05 -2.53 15.86
CA ASP A 531 -28.46 -1.18 15.60
C ASP A 531 -27.41 -0.33 16.32
N HIS A 532 -26.47 0.23 15.55
CA HIS A 532 -25.50 1.18 16.07
C HIS A 532 -26.35 2.27 16.72
N ARG A 533 -26.41 2.29 18.07
CA ARG A 533 -27.04 3.41 18.76
C ARG A 533 -26.31 4.64 18.27
N ALA A 534 -27.01 5.44 17.46
CA ALA A 534 -26.49 6.63 16.83
C ALA A 534 -25.76 7.47 17.89
N GLY A 535 -24.43 7.50 17.82
CA GLY A 535 -23.65 8.48 18.54
C GLY A 535 -24.04 9.83 17.97
N GLY A 536 -24.97 10.53 18.60
CA GLY A 536 -25.30 11.90 18.22
C GLY A 536 -24.13 12.85 18.50
N GLY A 537 -24.43 14.07 18.91
CA GLY A 537 -23.43 15.09 19.23
C GLY A 537 -23.09 15.98 18.03
N ILE A 538 -22.32 17.04 18.33
CA ILE A 538 -21.99 18.09 17.38
C ILE A 538 -20.50 17.98 17.05
N ILE A 539 -20.18 17.91 15.75
CA ILE A 539 -18.80 17.90 15.26
C ILE A 539 -18.30 19.35 15.11
N HIS A 540 -17.19 19.69 15.77
CA HIS A 540 -16.55 21.00 15.65
C HIS A 540 -15.36 20.93 14.70
N VAL A 541 -15.44 21.64 13.58
CA VAL A 541 -14.47 21.58 12.47
C VAL A 541 -13.82 22.96 12.28
N PRO A 542 -12.49 23.06 12.35
CA PRO A 542 -11.77 24.27 12.02
C PRO A 542 -11.55 24.37 10.51
N ILE A 543 -11.55 25.59 9.98
CA ILE A 543 -11.14 25.91 8.62
C ILE A 543 -10.31 27.20 8.68
N ALA A 544 -9.07 27.17 8.19
CA ALA A 544 -8.21 28.35 8.20
C ALA A 544 -8.73 29.46 7.25
N GLY A 545 -9.29 29.08 6.11
CA GLY A 545 -9.95 29.99 5.17
C GLY A 545 -11.33 30.47 5.63
N VAL A 546 -12.05 31.15 4.72
CA VAL A 546 -13.35 31.77 5.02
C VAL A 546 -14.40 31.48 3.96
N VAL A 547 -15.64 31.21 4.39
CA VAL A 547 -16.82 31.14 3.51
C VAL A 547 -17.67 32.39 3.72
N ARG A 548 -17.93 33.14 2.65
CA ARG A 548 -18.72 34.39 2.69
C ARG A 548 -20.14 34.26 2.15
N SER A 549 -20.37 33.28 1.29
CA SER A 549 -21.68 32.97 0.71
C SER A 549 -21.96 31.47 0.81
N LEU A 550 -23.23 31.10 1.01
CA LEU A 550 -23.70 29.71 0.96
C LEU A 550 -24.29 29.34 -0.40
N ASP A 551 -24.35 30.29 -1.33
CA ASP A 551 -24.94 30.04 -2.63
C ASP A 551 -23.99 29.22 -3.51
N PRO A 552 -24.40 28.04 -4.00
CA PRO A 552 -23.53 27.21 -4.82
C PRO A 552 -23.08 27.88 -6.12
N SER A 553 -23.80 28.91 -6.63
CA SER A 553 -23.48 29.52 -7.93
C SER A 553 -22.36 30.57 -7.92
N ILE A 554 -21.92 31.09 -6.77
CA ILE A 554 -20.96 32.21 -6.70
C ILE A 554 -19.79 31.92 -5.76
N ASP A 555 -18.64 32.57 -5.94
CA ASP A 555 -17.47 32.50 -5.06
C ASP A 555 -16.91 31.08 -4.86
N SER A 556 -16.40 30.41 -5.90
CA SER A 556 -15.85 29.05 -5.74
C SER A 556 -14.52 29.02 -5.00
N THR A 557 -14.49 28.30 -3.88
CA THR A 557 -13.32 28.16 -3.00
C THR A 557 -13.24 26.73 -2.45
N VAL A 558 -12.04 26.31 -2.03
CA VAL A 558 -11.82 24.99 -1.43
C VAL A 558 -12.67 24.81 -0.16
N GLU A 559 -12.80 25.86 0.65
CA GLU A 559 -13.59 25.89 1.87
C GLU A 559 -15.09 25.72 1.60
N LYS A 560 -15.60 26.25 0.49
CA LYS A 560 -16.96 25.97 0.05
C LYS A 560 -17.13 24.53 -0.44
N GLY A 561 -16.14 23.98 -1.14
CA GLY A 561 -16.13 22.56 -1.51
C GLY A 561 -16.19 21.63 -0.29
N GLU A 562 -15.62 22.01 0.84
CA GLU A 562 -15.73 21.25 2.10
C GLU A 562 -17.12 21.36 2.76
N THR A 563 -17.74 22.56 2.71
CA THR A 563 -18.93 22.87 3.50
C THR A 563 -20.25 22.68 2.76
N LEU A 564 -20.36 23.12 1.51
CA LEU A 564 -21.63 23.09 0.75
C LEU A 564 -22.19 21.70 0.49
N PRO A 565 -21.39 20.66 0.20
CA PRO A 565 -21.91 19.30 -0.02
C PRO A 565 -22.67 18.70 1.17
N ASN A 566 -22.53 19.29 2.37
CA ASN A 566 -23.31 18.92 3.55
C ASN A 566 -24.76 19.43 3.51
N VAL A 567 -25.05 20.42 2.67
CA VAL A 567 -26.35 21.11 2.56
C VAL A 567 -26.98 20.86 1.19
N PHE A 568 -26.20 20.97 0.11
CA PHE A 568 -26.66 20.81 -1.27
C PHE A 568 -25.95 19.62 -1.91
N GLU A 569 -26.70 18.74 -2.58
CA GLU A 569 -26.12 17.58 -3.27
C GLU A 569 -26.25 17.74 -4.78
N THR A 570 -25.37 17.03 -5.48
CA THR A 570 -25.21 17.01 -6.93
C THR A 570 -25.74 15.72 -7.54
N LEU A 571 -25.91 15.66 -8.87
CA LEU A 571 -26.45 14.46 -9.53
C LEU A 571 -25.56 13.24 -9.31
N THR A 572 -24.25 13.42 -9.41
CA THR A 572 -23.22 12.42 -9.14
C THR A 572 -22.36 12.89 -7.97
N ARG A 573 -21.59 11.98 -7.36
CA ARG A 573 -20.70 12.29 -6.24
C ARG A 573 -19.35 11.64 -6.46
N GLN A 574 -18.30 12.34 -6.05
CA GLN A 574 -16.94 11.82 -6.01
C GLN A 574 -16.76 10.98 -4.73
N THR A 575 -16.13 9.81 -4.87
CA THR A 575 -15.79 8.92 -3.77
C THR A 575 -14.29 8.63 -3.74
N GLU A 576 -13.82 7.89 -2.73
CA GLU A 576 -12.42 7.53 -2.58
C GLU A 576 -11.84 6.88 -3.85
N GLY A 577 -10.62 7.27 -4.23
CA GLY A 577 -9.91 6.75 -5.41
C GLY A 577 -10.25 7.46 -6.72
N ALA A 578 -10.70 8.72 -6.69
CA ALA A 578 -11.03 9.50 -7.89
C ALA A 578 -12.21 8.90 -8.70
N VAL A 579 -13.11 8.16 -8.03
CA VAL A 579 -14.26 7.49 -8.68
C VAL A 579 -15.51 8.35 -8.55
N VAL A 580 -16.24 8.50 -9.64
CA VAL A 580 -17.53 9.21 -9.69
C VAL A 580 -18.67 8.19 -9.69
N ILE A 581 -19.62 8.35 -8.78
CA ILE A 581 -20.79 7.46 -8.66
C ILE A 581 -22.12 8.23 -8.82
N PRO A 582 -23.20 7.56 -9.26
CA PRO A 582 -24.55 8.11 -9.17
C PRO A 582 -24.94 8.48 -7.74
N TRP A 583 -25.37 9.72 -7.51
CA TRP A 583 -25.71 10.23 -6.17
C TRP A 583 -27.19 10.59 -6.02
N LEU A 584 -27.65 11.77 -6.44
CA LEU A 584 -29.09 12.06 -6.52
C LEU A 584 -29.78 11.26 -7.64
N VAL A 585 -28.99 10.74 -8.58
CA VAL A 585 -29.44 9.81 -9.62
C VAL A 585 -29.15 8.36 -9.22
N SER A 586 -30.00 7.44 -9.65
CA SER A 586 -29.81 5.99 -9.52
C SER A 586 -28.91 5.43 -10.62
N ASP A 587 -28.90 6.05 -11.80
CA ASP A 587 -28.11 5.65 -12.95
C ASP A 587 -27.78 6.84 -13.87
N VAL A 588 -26.64 6.76 -14.56
CA VAL A 588 -26.21 7.67 -15.63
C VAL A 588 -25.72 6.84 -16.81
N THR A 589 -26.44 6.89 -17.93
CA THR A 589 -26.07 6.16 -19.15
C THR A 589 -25.52 7.14 -20.19
N ALA A 590 -24.33 6.87 -20.74
CA ALA A 590 -23.82 7.57 -21.92
C ALA A 590 -24.42 6.95 -23.20
N GLU A 591 -24.89 7.79 -24.11
CA GLU A 591 -25.47 7.42 -25.41
C GLU A 591 -24.76 8.21 -26.52
N ASN A 592 -24.84 7.72 -27.76
CA ASN A 592 -24.26 8.36 -28.94
C ASN A 592 -22.79 8.76 -28.74
N GLU A 593 -21.97 7.83 -28.26
CA GLU A 593 -20.53 8.04 -28.02
C GLU A 593 -20.25 9.25 -27.10
N GLY A 594 -21.09 9.46 -26.09
CA GLY A 594 -20.88 10.53 -25.10
C GLY A 594 -21.41 11.90 -25.53
N LEU A 595 -22.17 11.99 -26.62
CA LEU A 595 -22.90 13.21 -27.01
C LEU A 595 -24.22 13.40 -26.27
N ARG A 596 -24.78 12.33 -25.68
CA ARG A 596 -26.03 12.38 -24.91
C ARG A 596 -25.86 11.60 -23.62
N TYR A 597 -26.36 12.14 -22.52
CA TYR A 597 -26.39 11.45 -21.23
C TYR A 597 -27.82 11.33 -20.73
N ARG A 598 -28.24 10.11 -20.38
CA ARG A 598 -29.52 9.83 -19.74
C ARG A 598 -29.35 9.73 -18.24
N PHE A 599 -30.15 10.48 -17.49
CA PHE A 599 -30.14 10.49 -16.03
C PHE A 599 -31.49 10.03 -15.47
N ARG A 600 -31.44 9.25 -14.39
CA ARG A 600 -32.63 8.83 -13.63
C ARG A 600 -32.49 9.21 -12.17
N LEU A 601 -33.35 10.11 -11.68
CA LEU A 601 -33.38 10.50 -10.27
C LEU A 601 -33.76 9.31 -9.38
N ARG A 602 -33.16 9.22 -8.19
CA ARG A 602 -33.58 8.22 -7.19
C ARG A 602 -34.99 8.55 -6.70
N PRO A 603 -35.83 7.52 -6.46
CA PRO A 603 -37.14 7.74 -5.88
C PRO A 603 -37.02 8.21 -4.42
N GLY A 604 -37.94 9.08 -4.00
CA GLY A 604 -38.10 9.45 -2.59
C GLY A 604 -37.17 10.54 -2.06
N ILE A 605 -36.31 11.14 -2.89
CA ILE A 605 -35.49 12.29 -2.47
C ILE A 605 -36.39 13.50 -2.22
N ARG A 606 -36.15 14.18 -1.10
CA ARG A 606 -36.82 15.42 -0.71
C ARG A 606 -35.80 16.51 -0.37
N PHE A 607 -36.19 17.74 -0.64
CA PHE A 607 -35.53 18.91 -0.13
C PHE A 607 -35.76 19.08 1.39
N HIS A 608 -34.99 19.95 2.03
CA HIS A 608 -35.11 20.24 3.47
C HIS A 608 -36.50 20.73 3.90
N ASP A 609 -37.26 21.32 2.99
CA ASP A 609 -38.64 21.78 3.17
C ASP A 609 -39.70 20.68 2.95
N GLY A 610 -39.28 19.48 2.56
CA GLY A 610 -40.13 18.31 2.30
C GLY A 610 -40.62 18.17 0.86
N ARG A 611 -40.39 19.15 -0.03
CA ARG A 611 -40.74 19.07 -1.46
C ARG A 611 -39.98 17.92 -2.13
N PRO A 612 -40.61 17.08 -2.97
CA PRO A 612 -39.89 16.04 -3.70
C PRO A 612 -39.00 16.64 -4.78
N LEU A 613 -37.81 16.05 -4.99
CA LEU A 613 -36.91 16.42 -6.07
C LEU A 613 -37.44 15.90 -7.42
N THR A 614 -37.42 16.75 -8.45
CA THR A 614 -37.83 16.39 -9.82
C THR A 614 -36.83 16.89 -10.87
N ALA A 615 -36.97 16.39 -12.10
CA ALA A 615 -36.17 16.83 -13.24
C ALA A 615 -36.31 18.35 -13.55
N ARG A 616 -37.41 18.99 -13.11
CA ARG A 616 -37.59 20.45 -13.24
C ARG A 616 -36.66 21.23 -12.32
N ASP A 617 -36.42 20.71 -11.11
CA ASP A 617 -35.49 21.32 -10.16
C ASP A 617 -34.05 21.26 -10.68
N VAL A 618 -33.68 20.14 -11.32
CA VAL A 618 -32.38 19.99 -11.97
C VAL A 618 -32.20 21.01 -13.09
N ARG A 619 -33.19 21.08 -14.00
CA ARG A 619 -33.17 22.05 -15.09
C ARG A 619 -33.07 23.49 -14.59
N HIS A 620 -33.91 23.86 -13.61
CA HIS A 620 -33.89 25.19 -12.99
C HIS A 620 -32.53 25.51 -12.39
N SER A 621 -31.91 24.57 -11.68
CA SER A 621 -30.59 24.76 -11.07
C SER A 621 -29.51 25.03 -12.11
N PHE A 622 -29.56 24.34 -13.25
CA PHE A 622 -28.60 24.49 -14.34
C PHE A 622 -28.80 25.80 -15.11
N GLU A 623 -30.04 26.13 -15.47
CA GLU A 623 -30.38 27.40 -16.12
C GLU A 623 -30.01 28.59 -15.23
N ARG A 624 -30.29 28.48 -13.92
CA ARG A 624 -29.91 29.47 -12.91
C ARG A 624 -28.41 29.71 -12.88
N LEU A 625 -27.59 28.66 -12.82
CA LEU A 625 -26.13 28.81 -12.80
C LEU A 625 -25.63 29.49 -14.07
N LEU A 626 -26.12 29.08 -15.24
CA LEU A 626 -25.71 29.63 -16.53
C LEU A 626 -26.09 31.11 -16.69
N GLN A 627 -27.20 31.55 -16.09
CA GLN A 627 -27.70 32.94 -16.17
C GLN A 627 -27.19 33.87 -15.06
N ASP A 628 -26.47 33.36 -14.06
CA ASP A 628 -25.99 34.15 -12.92
C ASP A 628 -24.70 34.91 -13.28
N ASP A 629 -24.80 36.21 -13.59
CA ASP A 629 -23.68 37.06 -14.02
C ASP A 629 -22.61 37.29 -12.95
N GLU A 630 -22.91 36.98 -11.69
CA GLU A 630 -21.93 36.98 -10.60
C GLU A 630 -21.14 35.66 -10.53
N SER A 631 -21.55 34.62 -11.27
CA SER A 631 -20.92 33.30 -11.23
C SER A 631 -19.63 33.25 -12.04
N ASP A 632 -18.54 32.83 -11.39
CA ASP A 632 -17.26 32.47 -12.01
C ASP A 632 -17.16 30.96 -12.34
N THR A 633 -18.19 30.16 -12.05
CA THR A 633 -18.20 28.69 -12.18
C THR A 633 -19.29 28.13 -13.09
N ARG A 634 -19.55 28.82 -14.21
CA ARG A 634 -20.49 28.36 -15.24
C ARG A 634 -19.97 27.18 -16.08
N TRP A 635 -18.65 26.98 -16.07
CA TRP A 635 -17.93 26.05 -16.94
C TRP A 635 -18.33 24.56 -16.84
N PRO A 636 -18.82 23.99 -15.71
CA PRO A 636 -19.22 22.57 -15.69
C PRO A 636 -20.40 22.28 -16.62
N LEU A 637 -21.23 23.29 -16.88
CA LEU A 637 -22.43 23.21 -17.73
C LEU A 637 -22.21 23.73 -19.15
N SER A 638 -21.06 24.34 -19.45
CA SER A 638 -20.75 24.87 -20.79
C SER A 638 -20.78 23.84 -21.91
N PRO A 639 -20.50 22.53 -21.68
CA PRO A 639 -20.60 21.53 -22.75
C PRO A 639 -22.04 21.25 -23.22
N ILE A 640 -23.05 21.66 -22.44
CA ILE A 640 -24.45 21.38 -22.77
C ILE A 640 -24.89 22.24 -23.95
N ARG A 641 -25.59 21.62 -24.91
CA ARG A 641 -26.17 22.32 -26.07
C ARG A 641 -27.12 23.43 -25.58
N GLY A 642 -26.94 24.65 -26.09
CA GLY A 642 -27.72 25.81 -25.67
C GLY A 642 -27.15 26.58 -24.46
N ALA A 643 -26.11 26.07 -23.78
CA ALA A 643 -25.56 26.72 -22.59
C ALA A 643 -24.97 28.11 -22.90
N ARG A 644 -24.28 28.27 -24.03
CA ARG A 644 -23.71 29.54 -24.44
C ARG A 644 -24.80 30.60 -24.72
N GLN A 645 -25.88 30.21 -25.39
CA GLN A 645 -27.01 31.10 -25.65
C GLN A 645 -27.70 31.56 -24.36
N LEU A 646 -27.70 30.74 -23.30
CA LEU A 646 -28.18 31.17 -21.98
C LEU A 646 -27.23 32.15 -21.30
N ILE A 647 -25.92 31.87 -21.35
CA ILE A 647 -24.87 32.76 -20.81
C ILE A 647 -24.90 34.13 -21.49
N ASP A 648 -25.11 34.14 -22.81
CA ASP A 648 -25.18 35.36 -23.63
C ASP A 648 -26.56 36.05 -23.57
N HIS A 649 -27.50 35.52 -22.76
CA HIS A 649 -28.89 36.00 -22.61
C HIS A 649 -29.71 36.01 -23.93
N GLU A 650 -29.33 35.18 -24.90
CA GLU A 650 -30.00 35.01 -26.21
C GLU A 650 -31.12 33.95 -26.18
N ALA A 651 -31.12 33.09 -25.16
CA ALA A 651 -32.14 32.07 -24.92
C ALA A 651 -32.69 32.15 -23.49
N THR A 652 -33.93 31.68 -23.30
CA THR A 652 -34.60 31.62 -21.99
C THR A 652 -34.69 30.21 -21.42
N ALA A 653 -34.15 29.22 -22.15
CA ALA A 653 -34.28 27.79 -21.86
C ALA A 653 -33.04 27.04 -22.35
N LEU A 654 -32.61 26.02 -21.60
CA LEU A 654 -31.47 25.17 -21.96
C LEU A 654 -31.89 24.14 -23.02
N GLU A 655 -31.51 24.38 -24.28
CA GLU A 655 -31.91 23.58 -25.44
C GLU A 655 -31.61 22.09 -25.26
N GLY A 656 -30.42 21.75 -24.77
CA GLY A 656 -29.94 20.38 -24.61
C GLY A 656 -30.55 19.63 -23.42
N PHE A 657 -31.45 20.23 -22.63
CA PHE A 657 -32.06 19.58 -21.47
C PHE A 657 -33.47 19.09 -21.79
N HIS A 658 -33.66 17.76 -21.85
CA HIS A 658 -34.92 17.14 -22.23
C HIS A 658 -35.54 16.36 -21.08
N ILE A 659 -36.65 16.86 -20.53
CA ILE A 659 -37.40 16.16 -19.48
C ILE A 659 -38.29 15.08 -20.12
N VAL A 660 -38.09 13.83 -19.75
CA VAL A 660 -38.92 12.68 -20.17
C VAL A 660 -40.06 12.47 -19.18
N SER A 661 -39.74 12.52 -17.89
CA SER A 661 -40.67 12.36 -16.78
C SER A 661 -40.18 13.16 -15.57
N PRO A 662 -40.95 13.21 -14.46
CA PRO A 662 -40.46 13.86 -13.23
C PRO A 662 -39.14 13.30 -12.69
N THR A 663 -38.75 12.08 -13.08
CA THR A 663 -37.53 11.41 -12.59
C THR A 663 -36.54 11.01 -13.69
N GLU A 664 -36.82 11.30 -14.95
CA GLU A 664 -35.96 10.91 -16.07
C GLU A 664 -35.79 12.06 -17.05
N PHE A 665 -34.55 12.32 -17.46
CA PHE A 665 -34.20 13.37 -18.41
C PHE A 665 -32.93 13.02 -19.20
N TYR A 666 -32.75 13.69 -20.34
CA TYR A 666 -31.54 13.63 -21.15
C TYR A 666 -30.83 14.98 -21.16
N ILE A 667 -29.50 14.94 -21.27
CA ILE A 667 -28.65 16.10 -21.53
C ILE A 667 -27.87 15.85 -22.81
N ASP A 668 -28.05 16.74 -23.79
CA ASP A 668 -27.30 16.75 -25.05
C ASP A 668 -26.11 17.68 -24.96
N LEU A 669 -24.95 17.18 -25.34
CA LEU A 669 -23.70 17.93 -25.39
C LEU A 669 -23.43 18.44 -26.81
N VAL A 670 -22.61 19.49 -26.91
CA VAL A 670 -22.13 20.03 -28.19
C VAL A 670 -21.06 19.13 -28.81
N LYS A 671 -20.24 18.51 -27.96
CA LYS A 671 -19.17 17.55 -28.32
C LYS A 671 -19.14 16.40 -27.30
N PRO A 672 -18.56 15.23 -27.65
CA PRO A 672 -18.34 14.17 -26.68
C PRO A 672 -17.52 14.69 -25.49
N VAL A 673 -17.96 14.40 -24.26
CA VAL A 673 -17.20 14.67 -23.03
C VAL A 673 -17.35 13.45 -22.12
N PRO A 674 -16.48 12.43 -22.22
CA PRO A 674 -16.70 11.13 -21.58
C PRO A 674 -16.77 11.22 -20.04
N PHE A 675 -16.11 12.22 -19.46
CA PHE A 675 -16.10 12.52 -18.03
C PHE A 675 -17.18 13.53 -17.62
N PHE A 676 -18.19 13.80 -18.45
CA PHE A 676 -19.32 14.68 -18.09
C PHE A 676 -19.98 14.30 -16.75
N PRO A 677 -20.14 13.01 -16.37
CA PRO A 677 -20.61 12.65 -15.04
C PRO A 677 -19.72 13.19 -13.90
N ALA A 678 -18.42 13.37 -14.12
CA ALA A 678 -17.52 13.99 -13.14
C ALA A 678 -17.81 15.49 -12.97
N LEU A 679 -18.12 16.20 -14.06
CA LEU A 679 -18.54 17.61 -14.00
C LEU A 679 -19.84 17.77 -13.21
N MET A 680 -20.74 16.79 -13.27
CA MET A 680 -22.00 16.78 -12.51
C MET A 680 -21.82 16.52 -11.01
N SER A 681 -20.59 16.35 -10.53
CA SER A 681 -20.26 16.24 -9.11
C SER A 681 -19.71 17.54 -8.51
N GLU A 682 -19.55 18.58 -9.34
CA GLU A 682 -19.06 19.88 -8.92
C GLU A 682 -20.08 20.59 -8.01
N PRO A 683 -19.68 21.16 -6.86
CA PRO A 683 -20.60 21.85 -5.94
C PRO A 683 -21.42 22.97 -6.61
N ALA A 684 -20.90 23.63 -7.64
CA ALA A 684 -21.65 24.62 -8.41
C ALA A 684 -22.87 24.04 -9.14
N ALA A 685 -22.81 22.75 -9.52
CA ALA A 685 -23.89 22.02 -10.17
C ALA A 685 -24.89 21.40 -9.16
N ALA A 686 -24.85 21.81 -7.89
CA ALA A 686 -25.75 21.30 -6.87
C ALA A 686 -27.22 21.71 -7.11
N ILE A 687 -28.15 20.86 -6.70
CA ILE A 687 -29.56 21.01 -7.05
C ILE A 687 -30.31 21.80 -5.97
N VAL A 688 -31.03 22.83 -6.40
CA VAL A 688 -31.89 23.68 -5.58
C VAL A 688 -33.36 23.58 -6.04
N PRO A 689 -34.35 23.89 -5.17
CA PRO A 689 -35.75 23.87 -5.57
C PRO A 689 -36.04 24.85 -6.71
N GLU A 690 -36.91 24.45 -7.65
CA GLU A 690 -37.43 25.34 -8.69
C GLU A 690 -38.05 26.60 -8.07
N GLY A 691 -37.67 27.76 -8.61
CA GLY A 691 -38.06 29.08 -8.09
C GLY A 691 -37.02 29.73 -7.17
N THR A 692 -35.96 29.00 -6.78
CA THR A 692 -34.83 29.57 -6.04
C THR A 692 -34.10 30.59 -6.91
N ARG A 693 -34.03 31.85 -6.46
CA ARG A 693 -33.26 32.92 -7.13
C ARG A 693 -31.85 33.03 -6.55
N ARG A 694 -31.75 33.21 -5.24
CA ARG A 694 -30.50 33.27 -4.49
C ARG A 694 -30.63 32.46 -3.21
N VAL A 695 -29.54 31.86 -2.78
CA VAL A 695 -29.46 31.13 -1.51
C VAL A 695 -28.93 32.07 -0.44
N SER A 696 -29.69 32.25 0.63
CA SER A 696 -29.29 33.07 1.76
C SER A 696 -29.95 32.63 3.07
N GLY A 697 -29.39 33.10 4.19
CA GLY A 697 -29.97 32.90 5.52
C GLY A 697 -29.99 31.45 5.99
N THR A 698 -31.03 31.08 6.72
CA THR A 698 -31.22 29.73 7.25
C THR A 698 -32.01 28.85 6.28
N TRP A 699 -32.13 27.56 6.59
CA TRP A 699 -32.96 26.67 5.79
C TRP A 699 -34.45 27.06 5.78
N ARG A 700 -34.92 27.82 6.78
CA ARG A 700 -36.29 28.33 6.85
C ARG A 700 -36.52 29.59 6.02
N ASP A 701 -35.45 30.27 5.65
CA ASP A 701 -35.52 31.51 4.88
C ASP A 701 -35.40 31.19 3.38
N GLN A 702 -34.21 30.76 2.92
CA GLN A 702 -33.92 30.47 1.50
C GLN A 702 -32.82 29.41 1.27
N CYS A 703 -32.24 28.82 2.33
CA CYS A 703 -31.13 27.86 2.20
C CYS A 703 -31.62 26.41 2.17
N VAL A 704 -32.32 26.03 1.11
CA VAL A 704 -32.98 24.72 0.96
C VAL A 704 -32.24 23.84 -0.04
N GLY A 705 -31.69 22.71 0.43
CA GLY A 705 -31.03 21.70 -0.39
C GLY A 705 -31.57 20.29 -0.11
N THR A 706 -30.90 19.26 -0.62
CA THR A 706 -31.24 17.84 -0.38
C THR A 706 -30.31 17.14 0.61
N GLY A 707 -29.27 17.83 1.06
CA GLY A 707 -28.15 17.25 1.79
C GLY A 707 -28.48 16.74 3.20
N PRO A 708 -27.50 16.04 3.82
CA PRO A 708 -27.64 15.41 5.13
C PRO A 708 -27.88 16.39 6.27
N PHE A 709 -27.47 17.65 6.12
CA PHE A 709 -27.66 18.68 7.12
C PHE A 709 -28.36 19.92 6.52
N ARG A 710 -28.96 20.71 7.40
CA ARG A 710 -29.63 21.98 7.06
C ARG A 710 -29.09 23.13 7.90
N VAL A 711 -29.05 24.33 7.33
CA VAL A 711 -28.38 25.49 7.92
C VAL A 711 -29.22 26.11 9.05
N VAL A 712 -28.68 26.09 10.27
CA VAL A 712 -29.26 26.74 11.45
C VAL A 712 -28.89 28.21 11.51
N SER A 713 -27.60 28.51 11.31
CA SER A 713 -27.08 29.88 11.29
C SER A 713 -25.80 29.94 10.47
N PHE A 714 -25.57 31.10 9.86
CA PHE A 714 -24.38 31.40 9.09
C PHE A 714 -23.93 32.82 9.39
N GLU A 715 -22.70 32.94 9.90
CA GLU A 715 -21.99 34.19 10.13
C GLU A 715 -20.84 34.24 9.10
N PRO A 716 -20.99 35.00 8.00
CA PRO A 716 -20.00 35.06 6.94
C PRO A 716 -18.58 35.27 7.45
N GLY A 717 -17.68 34.38 7.04
CA GLY A 717 -16.26 34.38 7.40
C GLY A 717 -15.94 34.03 8.85
N ARG A 718 -16.93 33.63 9.66
CA ARG A 718 -16.71 33.28 11.08
C ARG A 718 -17.23 31.90 11.45
N ARG A 719 -18.48 31.58 11.10
CA ARG A 719 -19.13 30.37 11.60
C ARG A 719 -20.26 29.88 10.70
N LEU A 720 -20.35 28.56 10.51
CA LEU A 720 -21.51 27.89 9.92
C LEU A 720 -22.00 26.80 10.86
N GLN A 721 -23.26 26.85 11.27
CA GLN A 721 -23.90 25.85 12.11
C GLN A 721 -24.95 25.08 11.32
N LEU A 722 -24.80 23.75 11.32
CA LEU A 722 -25.66 22.81 10.63
C LEU A 722 -26.35 21.89 11.64
N GLU A 723 -27.62 21.58 11.42
CA GLU A 723 -28.36 20.54 12.15
C GLU A 723 -28.75 19.40 11.21
N LYS A 724 -28.93 18.21 11.77
CA LYS A 724 -29.38 17.02 11.05
C LYS A 724 -30.66 17.29 10.22
N ASN A 725 -30.66 16.84 8.96
CA ASN A 725 -31.87 16.76 8.15
C ASN A 725 -32.67 15.49 8.53
N PRO A 726 -33.85 15.62 9.17
CA PRO A 726 -34.66 14.46 9.58
C PRO A 726 -35.31 13.73 8.39
N HIS A 727 -35.28 14.32 7.20
CA HIS A 727 -35.86 13.77 5.98
C HIS A 727 -34.79 13.35 4.96
N TYR A 728 -33.54 13.16 5.40
CA TYR A 728 -32.47 12.74 4.51
C TYR A 728 -32.77 11.35 3.92
N TRP A 729 -32.53 11.21 2.62
CA TRP A 729 -32.97 10.05 1.85
C TRP A 729 -32.16 8.77 2.16
N ARG A 730 -30.93 8.91 2.69
CA ARG A 730 -30.12 7.77 3.16
C ARG A 730 -30.48 7.45 4.60
N GLU A 731 -31.14 6.31 4.77
CA GLU A 731 -31.49 5.78 6.08
C GLU A 731 -30.25 5.61 6.97
N GLY A 732 -30.36 6.01 8.24
CA GLY A 732 -29.26 6.00 9.22
C GLY A 732 -28.29 7.18 9.14
N TYR A 733 -28.46 8.11 8.19
CA TYR A 733 -27.60 9.30 8.03
C TYR A 733 -28.38 10.62 8.17
N PRO A 734 -27.71 11.72 8.51
CA PRO A 734 -26.36 11.76 9.09
C PRO A 734 -26.32 11.10 10.48
N ARG A 735 -25.12 10.65 10.87
CA ARG A 735 -24.91 9.97 12.15
C ARG A 735 -24.81 10.92 13.34
N SER A 736 -24.32 12.15 13.12
CA SER A 736 -24.25 13.22 14.13
C SER A 736 -25.52 14.08 14.19
N ASP A 737 -25.69 14.80 15.30
CA ASP A 737 -26.82 15.73 15.50
C ASP A 737 -26.61 17.06 14.75
N GLY A 738 -25.34 17.44 14.49
CA GLY A 738 -24.99 18.64 13.76
C GLY A 738 -23.49 18.84 13.58
N ILE A 739 -23.13 19.90 12.84
CA ILE A 739 -21.75 20.29 12.57
C ILE A 739 -21.61 21.80 12.81
N ILE A 740 -20.51 22.22 13.42
CA ILE A 740 -20.12 23.62 13.53
C ILE A 740 -18.77 23.79 12.84
N PHE A 741 -18.78 24.47 11.70
CA PHE A 741 -17.56 24.98 11.07
C PHE A 741 -17.19 26.34 11.67
N ARG A 742 -15.92 26.52 11.98
CA ARG A 742 -15.33 27.79 12.41
C ARG A 742 -14.27 28.22 11.41
N PHE A 743 -14.41 29.42 10.89
CA PHE A 743 -13.60 29.96 9.80
C PHE A 743 -12.57 30.97 10.31
N GLY A 744 -11.51 31.20 9.52
CA GLY A 744 -10.51 32.23 9.80
C GLY A 744 -9.62 31.92 11.00
N MET A 745 -9.49 30.65 11.39
CA MET A 745 -8.65 30.24 12.52
C MET A 745 -7.18 30.12 12.08
N SER A 746 -6.25 30.68 12.86
CA SER A 746 -4.81 30.47 12.64
C SER A 746 -4.38 29.03 12.99
N PRO A 747 -3.32 28.49 12.36
CA PRO A 747 -2.78 27.17 12.70
C PRO A 747 -2.52 26.99 14.21
N GLU A 748 -2.04 28.05 14.88
CA GLU A 748 -1.78 28.07 16.32
C GLU A 748 -3.07 27.97 17.15
N GLU A 749 -4.13 28.70 16.77
CA GLU A 749 -5.44 28.61 17.40
C GLU A 749 -6.05 27.23 17.19
N ILE A 750 -6.00 26.68 15.97
CA ILE A 750 -6.51 25.34 15.67
C ILE A 750 -5.82 24.31 16.57
N ARG A 751 -4.49 24.35 16.66
CA ARG A 751 -3.71 23.47 17.52
C ARG A 751 -4.09 23.61 18.98
N SER A 752 -4.14 24.84 19.52
CA SER A 752 -4.48 25.08 20.93
C SER A 752 -5.89 24.58 21.25
N GLU A 753 -6.86 24.95 20.44
CA GLU A 753 -8.26 24.60 20.64
C GLU A 753 -8.55 23.10 20.48
N PHE A 754 -7.83 22.41 19.60
CA PHE A 754 -7.90 20.96 19.48
C PHE A 754 -7.34 20.26 20.72
N LEU A 755 -6.18 20.71 21.22
CA LEU A 755 -5.56 20.19 22.44
C LEU A 755 -6.41 20.44 23.69
N GLU A 756 -7.12 21.56 23.74
CA GLU A 756 -8.08 21.89 24.80
C GLU A 756 -9.44 21.18 24.64
N GLY A 757 -9.62 20.44 23.54
CA GLY A 757 -10.83 19.68 23.27
C GLY A 757 -12.02 20.49 22.78
N ARG A 758 -11.82 21.74 22.35
CA ARG A 758 -12.86 22.59 21.75
C ARG A 758 -13.13 22.27 20.28
N LEU A 759 -12.21 21.58 19.61
CA LEU A 759 -12.36 21.08 18.25
C LEU A 759 -12.44 19.56 18.23
N SER A 760 -13.30 19.01 17.38
CA SER A 760 -13.43 17.55 17.16
C SER A 760 -12.36 17.03 16.19
N ILE A 761 -11.95 17.89 15.27
CA ILE A 761 -10.99 17.62 14.20
C ILE A 761 -9.96 18.75 14.18
N ALA A 762 -8.72 18.49 13.82
CA ALA A 762 -7.74 19.49 13.46
C ALA A 762 -7.13 19.18 12.08
N SER A 763 -7.07 20.23 11.26
CA SER A 763 -6.44 20.31 9.93
C SER A 763 -5.76 21.68 9.83
N ASP A 764 -5.13 22.00 8.70
CA ASP A 764 -4.53 23.33 8.44
C ASP A 764 -3.49 23.77 9.50
N LEU A 765 -2.71 22.81 9.99
CA LEU A 765 -1.61 23.02 10.93
C LEU A 765 -0.27 23.23 10.21
N LEU A 766 0.71 23.81 10.90
CA LEU A 766 2.07 23.89 10.39
C LEU A 766 2.71 22.48 10.30
N PRO A 767 3.53 22.16 9.27
CA PRO A 767 4.12 20.83 9.11
C PRO A 767 4.88 20.30 10.34
N ALA A 768 5.56 21.18 11.07
CA ALA A 768 6.25 20.83 12.31
C ALA A 768 5.28 20.43 13.43
N ASP A 769 4.13 21.10 13.54
CA ASP A 769 3.10 20.79 14.52
C ASP A 769 2.38 19.49 14.19
N VAL A 770 2.16 19.20 12.92
CA VAL A 770 1.63 17.91 12.46
C VAL A 770 2.54 16.78 12.93
N GLU A 771 3.85 16.89 12.67
CA GLU A 771 4.77 15.84 13.07
C GLU A 771 4.90 15.73 14.59
N ALA A 772 4.76 16.84 15.34
CA ALA A 772 4.71 16.83 16.79
C ALA A 772 3.45 16.14 17.34
N LEU A 773 2.25 16.49 16.86
CA LEU A 773 0.98 15.89 17.28
C LEU A 773 0.89 14.41 16.87
N ARG A 774 1.45 14.03 15.71
CA ARG A 774 1.50 12.64 15.25
C ARG A 774 2.33 11.76 16.17
N ARG A 775 3.38 12.33 16.79
CA ARG A 775 4.23 11.64 17.78
C ARG A 775 3.67 11.68 19.20
N ASP A 776 2.66 12.53 19.46
CA ASP A 776 1.98 12.59 20.76
C ASP A 776 1.07 11.34 20.93
N PRO A 777 1.30 10.48 21.94
CA PRO A 777 0.50 9.27 22.17
C PRO A 777 -1.00 9.54 22.36
N ARG A 778 -1.40 10.75 22.76
CA ARG A 778 -2.80 11.13 23.00
C ARG A 778 -3.57 11.43 21.72
N HIS A 779 -2.88 11.92 20.70
CA HIS A 779 -3.50 12.47 19.47
C HIS A 779 -3.06 11.74 18.20
N GLY A 780 -1.90 11.07 18.21
CA GLY A 780 -1.33 10.39 17.06
C GLY A 780 -2.19 9.23 16.53
N SER A 781 -2.98 8.57 17.38
CA SER A 781 -3.93 7.52 16.95
C SER A 781 -5.08 8.06 16.09
N GLY A 782 -5.40 9.36 16.27
CA GLY A 782 -6.39 10.10 15.50
C GLY A 782 -5.86 10.68 14.18
N TYR A 783 -4.57 10.53 13.87
CA TYR A 783 -3.98 11.01 12.63
C TYR A 783 -4.43 10.16 11.43
N ARG A 784 -4.86 10.82 10.37
CA ARG A 784 -5.18 10.24 9.06
C ARG A 784 -4.49 11.07 7.99
N GLU A 785 -3.95 10.40 6.97
CA GLU A 785 -3.35 11.03 5.80
C GLU A 785 -3.89 10.35 4.52
N SER A 786 -4.12 11.13 3.47
CA SER A 786 -4.54 10.64 2.15
C SER A 786 -3.95 11.55 1.05
N PRO A 787 -3.65 11.04 -0.15
CA PRO A 787 -3.21 11.89 -1.25
C PRO A 787 -4.31 12.88 -1.68
N ARG A 788 -3.93 14.11 -2.02
CA ARG A 788 -4.82 15.08 -2.68
C ARG A 788 -4.48 15.14 -4.16
N LEU A 789 -5.51 15.18 -5.01
CA LEU A 789 -5.32 15.48 -6.44
C LEU A 789 -4.91 16.94 -6.60
N SER A 790 -3.62 17.22 -6.52
CA SER A 790 -3.06 18.57 -6.56
C SER A 790 -1.67 18.57 -7.18
N ILE A 791 -1.26 19.71 -7.72
CA ILE A 791 0.11 19.96 -8.17
C ILE A 791 0.57 21.33 -7.67
N TYR A 792 1.78 21.36 -7.13
CA TYR A 792 2.54 22.57 -6.86
C TYR A 792 3.66 22.66 -7.88
N CYS A 793 3.83 23.80 -8.53
CA CYS A 793 4.82 23.97 -9.60
C CYS A 793 5.38 25.40 -9.68
N VAL A 794 6.53 25.52 -10.32
CA VAL A 794 7.00 26.80 -10.89
C VAL A 794 6.70 26.80 -12.38
N ALA A 795 5.84 27.67 -12.86
CA ALA A 795 5.56 27.83 -14.27
C ALA A 795 6.33 29.02 -14.85
N PHE A 796 6.98 28.83 -16.00
CA PHE A 796 7.72 29.89 -16.68
C PHE A 796 6.81 30.62 -17.66
N ASN A 797 6.95 31.94 -17.80
CA ASN A 797 6.29 32.63 -18.90
C ASN A 797 7.09 32.41 -20.19
N VAL A 798 6.64 31.49 -21.05
CA VAL A 798 7.39 31.12 -22.27
C VAL A 798 7.26 32.16 -23.39
N HIS A 799 6.39 33.16 -23.19
CA HIS A 799 6.13 34.25 -24.13
C HIS A 799 6.76 35.57 -23.68
N ARG A 800 7.46 35.62 -22.53
CA ARG A 800 7.97 36.85 -21.94
C ARG A 800 9.40 36.71 -21.41
N GLY A 801 10.18 37.77 -21.62
CA GLY A 801 11.47 37.96 -20.95
C GLY A 801 12.48 36.85 -21.28
N ILE A 802 13.34 36.56 -20.30
CA ILE A 802 14.43 35.60 -20.45
C ILE A 802 13.96 34.15 -20.56
N PHE A 803 12.74 33.85 -20.09
CA PHE A 803 12.18 32.51 -20.14
C PHE A 803 11.53 32.16 -21.46
N THR A 804 11.62 33.02 -22.48
CA THR A 804 11.38 32.62 -23.88
C THR A 804 12.41 31.60 -24.37
N ASP A 805 13.61 31.59 -23.79
CA ASP A 805 14.68 30.63 -24.12
C ASP A 805 14.44 29.24 -23.47
N PRO A 806 14.16 28.19 -24.27
CA PRO A 806 13.94 26.84 -23.75
C PRO A 806 15.20 26.20 -23.16
N ALA A 807 16.41 26.64 -23.53
CA ALA A 807 17.64 26.12 -22.96
C ALA A 807 17.81 26.56 -21.51
N LEU A 808 17.49 27.83 -21.22
CA LEU A 808 17.49 28.36 -19.85
C LEU A 808 16.49 27.62 -18.96
N ARG A 809 15.24 27.46 -19.42
CA ARG A 809 14.20 26.74 -18.66
C ARG A 809 14.61 25.31 -18.33
N ARG A 810 15.13 24.59 -19.32
CA ARG A 810 15.66 23.22 -19.14
C ARG A 810 16.82 23.18 -18.14
N GLY A 811 17.74 24.15 -18.21
CA GLY A 811 18.85 24.27 -17.26
C GLY A 811 18.36 24.44 -15.82
N LEU A 812 17.36 25.30 -15.59
CA LEU A 812 16.78 25.53 -14.27
C LEU A 812 16.00 24.31 -13.75
N ALA A 813 15.16 23.71 -14.60
CA ALA A 813 14.39 22.51 -14.24
C ALA A 813 15.28 21.33 -13.87
N HIS A 814 16.47 21.20 -14.48
CA HIS A 814 17.44 20.17 -14.14
C HIS A 814 18.27 20.48 -12.89
N ALA A 815 18.55 21.76 -12.61
CA ALA A 815 19.42 22.15 -11.51
C ALA A 815 18.72 22.17 -10.15
N ILE A 816 17.42 22.46 -10.11
CA ILE A 816 16.67 22.61 -8.86
C ILE A 816 16.24 21.23 -8.34
N ASP A 817 16.80 20.81 -7.21
CA ASP A 817 16.42 19.58 -6.50
C ASP A 817 15.12 19.78 -5.69
N ALA A 818 13.99 19.92 -6.39
CA ALA A 818 12.68 20.09 -5.77
C ALA A 818 12.36 18.96 -4.78
N ALA A 819 12.66 17.71 -5.15
CA ALA A 819 12.42 16.54 -4.29
C ALA A 819 13.24 16.60 -2.99
N GLY A 820 14.49 17.06 -3.05
CA GLY A 820 15.31 17.29 -1.86
C GLY A 820 14.77 18.40 -0.97
N ILE A 821 14.28 19.51 -1.55
CA ILE A 821 13.66 20.61 -0.80
C ILE A 821 12.40 20.10 -0.09
N VAL A 822 11.49 19.43 -0.79
CA VAL A 822 10.24 18.85 -0.23
C VAL A 822 10.55 17.97 0.99
N ARG A 823 11.52 17.05 0.88
CA ARG A 823 11.88 16.12 1.97
C ARG A 823 12.41 16.84 3.22
N ARG A 824 13.08 17.98 3.06
CA ARG A 824 13.67 18.73 4.18
C ARG A 824 12.68 19.67 4.86
N THR A 825 11.72 20.22 4.12
CA THR A 825 10.82 21.26 4.61
C THR A 825 9.41 20.75 4.92
N ILE A 826 8.80 20.00 4.00
CA ILE A 826 7.40 19.52 4.11
C ILE A 826 7.35 18.07 4.63
N GLY A 827 8.36 17.27 4.30
CA GLY A 827 8.47 15.89 4.76
C GLY A 827 7.36 15.01 4.18
N ARG A 828 6.57 14.36 5.05
CA ARG A 828 5.56 13.37 4.66
C ARG A 828 4.28 13.99 4.09
N LEU A 829 4.04 15.28 4.31
CA LEU A 829 2.81 15.95 3.87
C LEU A 829 2.79 16.28 2.38
N ALA A 830 3.84 15.90 1.66
CA ALA A 830 3.94 16.08 0.22
C ALA A 830 4.73 14.93 -0.42
N VAL A 831 4.35 14.59 -1.64
CA VAL A 831 5.04 13.63 -2.51
C VAL A 831 5.72 14.42 -3.63
N PRO A 832 7.05 14.33 -3.82
CA PRO A 832 7.72 15.01 -4.92
C PRO A 832 7.08 14.68 -6.28
N ALA A 833 6.82 15.71 -7.08
CA ALA A 833 6.17 15.58 -8.38
C ALA A 833 7.20 15.37 -9.50
N ASN A 834 6.82 14.61 -10.52
CA ASN A 834 7.61 14.38 -11.74
C ASN A 834 6.89 14.85 -13.02
N GLY A 835 5.65 15.33 -12.90
CA GLY A 835 4.80 15.80 -13.99
C GLY A 835 3.66 16.66 -13.46
N LEU A 836 2.82 17.14 -14.38
CA LEU A 836 1.66 17.98 -14.06
C LEU A 836 0.51 17.17 -13.44
N ILE A 837 0.27 15.97 -13.96
CA ILE A 837 -0.86 15.11 -13.64
C ILE A 837 -0.52 14.26 -12.40
N PRO A 838 -1.30 14.37 -11.31
CA PRO A 838 -1.07 13.60 -10.09
C PRO A 838 -1.26 12.08 -10.24
N PRO A 839 -0.67 11.29 -9.33
CA PRO A 839 -0.88 9.85 -9.26
C PRO A 839 -2.37 9.47 -9.21
N GLY A 840 -2.76 8.46 -9.99
CA GLY A 840 -4.12 7.93 -10.03
C GLY A 840 -5.00 8.46 -11.17
N LEU A 841 -4.54 9.46 -11.95
CA LEU A 841 -5.26 9.97 -13.11
C LEU A 841 -4.64 9.51 -14.45
N LEU A 842 -5.43 9.52 -15.53
CA LEU A 842 -4.95 9.21 -16.88
C LEU A 842 -3.83 10.18 -17.30
N GLY A 843 -2.79 9.68 -17.97
CA GLY A 843 -1.60 10.48 -18.32
C GLY A 843 -0.52 10.54 -17.23
N HIS A 844 -0.82 10.12 -15.99
CA HIS A 844 0.23 10.00 -14.97
C HIS A 844 1.18 8.83 -15.27
N SER A 845 2.48 9.03 -15.00
CA SER A 845 3.49 7.96 -15.00
C SER A 845 4.25 7.94 -13.69
N SER A 846 4.26 6.79 -13.02
CA SER A 846 4.99 6.54 -11.77
C SER A 846 6.50 6.43 -11.96
N SER A 847 7.02 6.60 -13.19
CA SER A 847 8.45 6.60 -13.48
C SER A 847 9.11 7.81 -12.80
N SER A 848 9.59 7.60 -11.58
CA SER A 848 10.36 8.60 -10.84
C SER A 848 11.63 8.97 -11.61
N GLY A 849 11.92 10.26 -11.70
CA GLY A 849 13.03 10.84 -12.45
C GLY A 849 14.38 10.15 -12.24
N ARG A 850 14.81 9.47 -13.32
CA ARG A 850 16.18 9.37 -13.85
C ARG A 850 16.20 8.57 -15.16
N GLY A 851 15.11 7.88 -15.50
CA GLY A 851 14.87 7.20 -16.78
C GLY A 851 14.30 8.07 -17.91
N ALA A 852 13.79 9.27 -17.63
CA ALA A 852 13.48 10.25 -18.67
C ALA A 852 14.76 10.96 -19.17
N ARG A 853 15.74 10.18 -19.65
CA ARG A 853 16.56 10.64 -20.77
C ARG A 853 15.83 10.22 -22.05
N ARG A 854 15.20 11.22 -22.66
CA ARG A 854 15.28 11.48 -24.11
C ARG A 854 14.99 10.28 -25.02
N THR A 855 13.72 9.96 -25.21
CA THR A 855 13.27 9.31 -26.46
C THR A 855 13.05 10.39 -27.52
N GLY A 856 14.16 10.87 -28.09
CA GLY A 856 14.19 11.74 -29.25
C GLY A 856 15.61 11.77 -29.85
N PRO A 857 15.81 11.56 -31.17
CA PRO A 857 17.14 11.52 -31.79
C PRO A 857 17.94 12.84 -31.77
N LEU A 858 17.42 13.88 -31.11
CA LEU A 858 18.04 15.20 -31.02
C LEU A 858 18.18 15.53 -29.54
N LEU A 859 19.37 16.00 -29.14
CA LEU A 859 19.82 16.43 -27.80
C LEU A 859 20.96 15.60 -27.18
N GLN A 860 21.64 14.70 -27.90
CA GLN A 860 22.89 14.11 -27.38
C GLN A 860 24.09 15.08 -27.38
N GLU A 861 23.95 16.30 -27.91
CA GLU A 861 24.98 17.34 -27.85
C GLU A 861 24.34 18.66 -27.42
N GLU A 862 24.47 18.99 -26.14
CA GLU A 862 24.61 20.34 -25.60
C GLU A 862 24.59 20.23 -24.08
N SER A 863 25.77 19.99 -23.51
CA SER A 863 26.06 20.44 -22.15
C SER A 863 25.96 21.96 -22.17
N VAL A 864 24.79 22.52 -21.86
CA VAL A 864 24.68 23.95 -21.59
C VAL A 864 25.48 24.20 -20.32
N ASN A 865 26.74 24.60 -20.51
CA ASN A 865 27.55 25.24 -19.47
C ASN A 865 26.86 26.56 -19.13
N TYR A 866 25.82 26.51 -18.28
CA TYR A 866 25.30 27.71 -17.67
C TYR A 866 26.37 28.23 -16.72
N THR A 867 27.14 29.21 -17.19
CA THR A 867 28.15 29.87 -16.38
C THR A 867 27.38 30.72 -15.38
N VAL A 868 27.35 30.33 -14.11
CA VAL A 868 26.73 31.11 -13.03
C VAL A 868 27.33 32.52 -13.05
N SER A 869 26.52 33.47 -13.51
CA SER A 869 26.88 34.89 -13.48
C SER A 869 27.05 35.33 -12.02
N LYS A 870 28.11 36.09 -11.72
CA LYS A 870 28.27 36.71 -10.39
C LYS A 870 27.24 37.82 -10.15
N GLU A 871 26.65 38.38 -11.20
CA GLU A 871 25.52 39.31 -11.10
C GLU A 871 24.21 38.52 -11.09
N LYS A 872 23.44 38.65 -9.99
CA LYS A 872 22.11 38.06 -9.86
C LYS A 872 21.12 38.81 -10.76
N ARG A 873 20.43 38.10 -11.64
CA ARG A 873 19.35 38.65 -12.46
C ARG A 873 18.05 38.56 -11.68
N GLU A 874 17.35 39.68 -11.53
CA GLU A 874 16.03 39.70 -10.90
C GLU A 874 14.96 39.18 -11.87
N VAL A 875 14.05 38.35 -11.37
CA VAL A 875 12.87 37.85 -12.10
C VAL A 875 11.61 38.14 -11.30
N ALA A 876 10.60 38.71 -11.94
CA ALA A 876 9.31 39.01 -11.32
C ALA A 876 8.46 37.74 -11.25
N ALA A 877 7.95 37.42 -10.06
CA ALA A 877 7.17 36.22 -9.80
C ALA A 877 5.80 36.54 -9.21
N ALA A 878 4.74 35.97 -9.79
CA ALA A 878 3.46 35.83 -9.09
C ALA A 878 3.56 34.59 -8.18
N VAL A 879 3.35 34.76 -6.88
CA VAL A 879 3.53 33.67 -5.89
C VAL A 879 2.22 33.46 -5.15
N HIS A 880 1.73 32.24 -5.16
CA HIS A 880 0.50 31.89 -4.44
C HIS A 880 0.68 32.16 -2.93
N PRO A 881 -0.23 32.92 -2.27
CA PRO A 881 -0.03 33.37 -0.89
C PRO A 881 0.29 32.31 0.17
N LEU A 882 -0.11 31.05 -0.05
CA LEU A 882 0.27 29.91 0.82
C LEU A 882 1.79 29.75 0.97
N PHE A 883 2.58 30.16 -0.02
CA PHE A 883 4.05 30.14 0.04
C PHE A 883 4.64 31.23 0.95
N PHE A 884 3.84 32.20 1.40
CA PHE A 884 4.24 33.16 2.43
C PHE A 884 3.83 32.72 3.84
N GLY A 885 2.94 31.74 3.95
CA GLY A 885 2.42 31.19 5.22
C GLY A 885 2.87 29.74 5.43
N GLU A 886 1.95 28.80 5.26
CA GLU A 886 2.15 27.37 5.51
C GLU A 886 3.42 26.79 4.85
N PHE A 887 3.74 27.23 3.63
CA PHE A 887 4.90 26.74 2.86
C PHE A 887 6.08 27.73 2.81
N ALA A 888 6.18 28.68 3.74
CA ALA A 888 7.25 29.68 3.78
C ALA A 888 8.65 29.06 3.77
N ALA A 889 8.91 28.04 4.60
CA ALA A 889 10.21 27.35 4.65
C ALA A 889 10.57 26.67 3.32
N PHE A 890 9.57 26.15 2.59
CA PHE A 890 9.78 25.58 1.26
C PHE A 890 10.14 26.69 0.26
N TYR A 891 9.41 27.81 0.29
CA TYR A 891 9.62 28.94 -0.61
C TYR A 891 10.99 29.61 -0.42
N GLU A 892 11.49 29.70 0.82
CA GLU A 892 12.83 30.19 1.13
C GLU A 892 13.93 29.31 0.49
N GLU A 893 13.84 27.99 0.65
CA GLU A 893 14.80 27.04 0.05
C GLU A 893 14.69 27.03 -1.49
N LEU A 894 13.49 27.18 -2.05
CA LEU A 894 13.29 27.33 -3.49
C LEU A 894 13.96 28.61 -4.00
N THR A 895 13.74 29.74 -3.33
CA THR A 895 14.34 31.04 -3.70
C THR A 895 15.86 31.00 -3.58
N LYS A 896 16.39 30.31 -2.56
CA LYS A 896 17.82 30.05 -2.42
C LYS A 896 18.39 29.24 -3.57
N ALA A 897 17.70 28.17 -4.00
CA ALA A 897 18.11 27.36 -5.14
C ALA A 897 18.16 28.19 -6.46
N PHE A 898 17.17 29.06 -6.69
CA PHE A 898 17.23 30.03 -7.79
C PHE A 898 18.41 31.02 -7.63
N GLY A 899 18.68 31.46 -6.40
CA GLY A 899 19.81 32.32 -6.06
C GLY A 899 21.18 31.71 -6.37
N GLU A 900 21.35 30.41 -6.12
CA GLU A 900 22.56 29.63 -6.46
C GLU A 900 22.77 29.53 -7.98
N MET A 901 21.68 29.60 -8.75
CA MET A 901 21.68 29.65 -10.22
C MET A 901 21.81 31.08 -10.78
N GLY A 902 21.98 32.09 -9.93
CA GLY A 902 22.15 33.49 -10.35
C GLY A 902 20.85 34.26 -10.57
N PHE A 903 19.72 33.79 -10.03
CA PHE A 903 18.42 34.45 -10.13
C PHE A 903 17.90 34.92 -8.78
N ALA A 904 17.42 36.15 -8.70
CA ALA A 904 16.72 36.68 -7.53
C ALA A 904 15.21 36.73 -7.83
N ILE A 905 14.41 35.95 -7.11
CA ILE A 905 12.95 35.98 -7.24
C ILE A 905 12.41 37.21 -6.51
N ARG A 906 11.73 38.11 -7.23
CA ARG A 906 10.95 39.21 -6.66
C ARG A 906 9.46 38.89 -6.76
N ALA A 907 8.85 38.53 -5.64
CA ALA A 907 7.40 38.38 -5.57
C ALA A 907 6.72 39.74 -5.82
N VAL A 908 5.71 39.78 -6.69
CA VAL A 908 4.98 41.02 -7.04
C VAL A 908 3.63 41.15 -6.37
N ASN A 909 3.22 40.15 -5.59
CA ASN A 909 1.94 40.11 -4.91
C ASN A 909 2.10 39.61 -3.47
N GLU A 910 1.17 40.03 -2.61
CA GLU A 910 1.00 39.48 -1.26
C GLU A 910 -0.37 38.79 -1.11
N THR A 911 -1.37 39.26 -1.87
CA THR A 911 -2.75 38.79 -1.76
C THR A 911 -3.15 37.87 -2.91
N MET A 912 -4.22 37.09 -2.70
CA MET A 912 -4.79 36.22 -3.75
C MET A 912 -5.39 37.01 -4.93
N PRO A 913 -6.15 38.10 -4.72
CA PRO A 913 -6.61 38.93 -5.83
C PRO A 913 -5.48 39.47 -6.70
N ASP A 914 -4.37 39.87 -6.11
CA ASP A 914 -3.20 40.36 -6.86
C ASP A 914 -2.51 39.22 -7.62
N PHE A 915 -2.36 38.04 -6.98
CA PHE A 915 -1.84 36.83 -7.63
C PHE A 915 -2.64 36.48 -8.89
N ILE A 916 -3.97 36.38 -8.77
CA ILE A 916 -4.88 36.07 -9.88
C ILE A 916 -4.78 37.14 -10.98
N THR A 917 -4.65 38.42 -10.59
CA THR A 917 -4.51 39.54 -11.54
C THR A 917 -3.24 39.40 -12.39
N HIS A 918 -2.09 39.19 -11.76
CA HIS A 918 -0.81 39.01 -12.45
C HIS A 918 -0.80 37.76 -13.33
N GLN A 919 -1.42 36.68 -12.85
CA GLN A 919 -1.58 35.44 -13.60
C GLN A 919 -2.44 35.66 -14.86
N LYS A 920 -3.63 36.27 -14.74
CA LYS A 920 -4.53 36.58 -15.87
C LYS A 920 -3.91 37.54 -16.89
N ASN A 921 -3.11 38.50 -16.42
CA ASN A 921 -2.42 39.46 -17.29
C ASN A 921 -1.16 38.86 -17.94
N ALA A 922 -0.65 37.74 -17.42
CA ALA A 922 0.62 37.14 -17.81
C ALA A 922 1.77 38.17 -17.83
N ASP A 923 1.79 39.09 -16.86
CA ASP A 923 2.72 40.22 -16.79
C ASP A 923 3.97 39.97 -15.92
N VAL A 924 4.12 38.74 -15.44
CA VAL A 924 5.26 38.24 -14.65
C VAL A 924 6.16 37.29 -15.45
N ASP A 925 7.40 37.11 -15.02
CA ASP A 925 8.37 36.22 -15.67
C ASP A 925 8.12 34.74 -15.32
N LEU A 926 7.68 34.47 -14.09
CA LEU A 926 7.29 33.13 -13.65
C LEU A 926 6.13 33.20 -12.64
N ALA A 927 5.48 32.07 -12.42
CA ALA A 927 4.48 31.89 -11.38
C ALA A 927 4.84 30.70 -10.48
N VAL A 928 4.79 30.88 -9.16
CA VAL A 928 4.90 29.79 -8.18
C VAL A 928 3.49 29.51 -7.68
N MET A 929 2.90 28.40 -8.12
CA MET A 929 1.47 28.17 -7.99
C MET A 929 1.11 26.78 -7.47
N ARG A 930 -0.17 26.63 -7.13
CA ARG A 930 -0.84 25.37 -6.82
C ARG A 930 -2.10 25.23 -7.66
N TRP A 931 -2.39 24.03 -8.13
CA TRP A 931 -3.71 23.62 -8.59
C TRP A 931 -4.24 22.45 -7.76
N VAL A 932 -5.53 22.46 -7.44
CA VAL A 932 -6.25 21.34 -6.83
C VAL A 932 -7.33 20.94 -7.84
N ALA A 933 -7.49 19.64 -8.09
CA ALA A 933 -8.48 19.15 -9.03
C ALA A 933 -9.89 19.59 -8.63
N ASP A 934 -10.63 20.20 -9.56
CA ASP A 934 -12.05 20.51 -9.38
C ASP A 934 -12.88 19.22 -9.46
N TYR A 935 -12.51 18.34 -10.39
CA TYR A 935 -13.11 17.02 -10.61
C TYR A 935 -12.03 15.96 -10.87
N PRO A 936 -12.31 14.67 -10.62
CA PRO A 936 -11.30 13.62 -10.52
C PRO A 936 -10.90 13.07 -11.90
N ASP A 937 -10.46 13.96 -12.78
CA ASP A 937 -10.06 13.63 -14.14
C ASP A 937 -8.86 14.49 -14.55
N ALA A 938 -7.97 13.96 -15.38
CA ALA A 938 -6.77 14.68 -15.82
C ALA A 938 -7.07 15.98 -16.59
N ASP A 939 -8.28 16.12 -17.16
CA ASP A 939 -8.72 17.33 -17.87
C ASP A 939 -8.61 18.61 -17.03
N THR A 940 -8.90 18.56 -15.72
CA THR A 940 -8.77 19.74 -14.83
C THR A 940 -7.33 20.27 -14.80
N PHE A 941 -6.32 19.39 -14.93
CA PHE A 941 -4.92 19.78 -14.95
C PHE A 941 -4.49 20.25 -16.34
N VAL A 942 -4.84 19.52 -17.40
CA VAL A 942 -4.36 19.88 -18.75
C VAL A 942 -5.15 21.06 -19.33
N ASN A 943 -6.48 21.00 -19.31
CA ASN A 943 -7.34 22.07 -19.81
C ASN A 943 -7.36 23.25 -18.85
N GLY A 944 -7.60 22.98 -17.56
CA GLY A 944 -7.71 24.03 -16.55
C GLY A 944 -6.44 24.83 -16.31
N ILE A 945 -5.24 24.28 -16.63
CA ILE A 945 -3.97 24.99 -16.45
C ILE A 945 -3.41 25.51 -17.78
N LEU A 946 -3.41 24.71 -18.84
CA LEU A 946 -2.56 24.97 -20.01
C LEU A 946 -3.28 25.50 -21.25
N GLN A 947 -4.59 25.30 -21.37
CA GLN A 947 -5.33 25.73 -22.57
C GLN A 947 -5.21 27.24 -22.73
N SER A 948 -4.87 27.72 -23.93
CA SER A 948 -4.37 29.08 -24.15
C SER A 948 -5.33 30.20 -23.72
N ASP A 949 -6.65 29.99 -23.84
CA ASP A 949 -7.68 31.01 -23.64
C ASP A 949 -8.37 30.92 -22.26
N GLU A 950 -8.65 29.71 -21.79
CA GLU A 950 -9.43 29.38 -20.61
C GLU A 950 -8.56 28.87 -19.45
N GLY A 951 -7.40 28.30 -19.75
CA GLY A 951 -6.48 27.75 -18.76
C GLY A 951 -5.86 28.85 -17.90
N ILE A 952 -5.71 28.59 -16.60
CA ILE A 952 -5.25 29.60 -15.64
C ILE A 952 -3.82 30.09 -15.93
N LEU A 953 -2.98 29.26 -16.57
CA LEU A 953 -1.66 29.63 -17.07
C LEU A 953 -1.59 29.65 -18.60
N GLY A 954 -2.72 29.56 -19.30
CA GLY A 954 -2.81 29.50 -20.76
C GLY A 954 -2.06 30.62 -21.46
N ARG A 955 -2.20 31.85 -20.99
CA ARG A 955 -1.47 33.01 -21.55
C ARG A 955 0.04 32.99 -21.32
N MET A 956 0.52 32.22 -20.33
CA MET A 956 1.94 32.07 -20.02
C MET A 956 2.58 30.85 -20.69
N LEU A 957 1.82 29.77 -20.91
CA LEU A 957 2.32 28.45 -21.31
C LEU A 957 1.72 27.93 -22.62
N GLY A 958 0.55 28.41 -23.00
CA GLY A 958 -0.28 27.89 -24.08
C GLY A 958 0.39 27.95 -25.44
N SER A 959 0.00 27.01 -26.29
CA SER A 959 0.43 26.92 -27.69
C SER A 959 -0.63 26.17 -28.51
N PRO A 960 -0.67 26.35 -29.85
CA PRO A 960 -1.62 25.63 -30.69
C PRO A 960 -1.54 24.10 -30.56
N GLN A 961 -0.35 23.56 -30.25
CA GLN A 961 -0.17 22.13 -30.03
C GLN A 961 -0.77 21.67 -28.68
N ILE A 962 -0.65 22.48 -27.63
CA ILE A 962 -1.31 22.22 -26.34
C ILE A 962 -2.82 22.26 -26.51
N ASP A 963 -3.33 23.24 -27.25
CA ASP A 963 -4.77 23.39 -27.48
C ASP A 963 -5.34 22.19 -28.26
N ASP A 964 -4.66 21.71 -29.31
CA ASP A 964 -5.05 20.49 -30.04
C ASP A 964 -5.08 19.26 -29.13
N LEU A 965 -4.01 19.03 -28.37
CA LEU A 965 -3.92 17.86 -27.48
C LEU A 965 -4.96 17.90 -26.37
N THR A 966 -5.21 19.09 -25.81
CA THR A 966 -6.21 19.29 -24.77
C THR A 966 -7.61 19.01 -25.32
N GLU A 967 -7.97 19.59 -26.46
CA GLU A 967 -9.29 19.39 -27.10
C GLU A 967 -9.52 17.92 -27.51
N ARG A 968 -8.50 17.28 -28.08
CA ARG A 968 -8.57 15.84 -28.43
C ARG A 968 -8.71 14.97 -27.21
N GLY A 969 -7.92 15.21 -26.17
CA GLY A 969 -8.00 14.47 -24.91
C GLY A 969 -9.36 14.66 -24.24
N ARG A 970 -9.95 15.86 -24.36
CA ARG A 970 -11.26 16.18 -23.80
C ARG A 970 -12.41 15.46 -24.52
N SER A 971 -12.30 15.24 -25.83
CA SER A 971 -13.34 14.59 -26.65
C SER A 971 -13.15 13.07 -26.86
N GLU A 972 -11.97 12.52 -26.56
CA GLU A 972 -11.65 11.12 -26.78
C GLU A 972 -12.33 10.20 -25.75
N VAL A 973 -13.24 9.33 -26.21
CA VAL A 973 -14.01 8.43 -25.34
C VAL A 973 -13.25 7.16 -24.94
N ASN A 974 -12.22 6.77 -25.69
CA ASN A 974 -11.41 5.62 -25.36
C ASN A 974 -10.35 5.99 -24.30
N PRO A 975 -10.39 5.40 -23.09
CA PRO A 975 -9.49 5.76 -22.00
C PRO A 975 -8.01 5.51 -22.32
N ASP A 976 -7.68 4.49 -23.12
CA ASP A 976 -6.29 4.19 -23.49
C ASP A 976 -5.71 5.24 -24.44
N VAL A 977 -6.52 5.67 -25.43
CA VAL A 977 -6.14 6.72 -26.37
C VAL A 977 -6.03 8.06 -25.64
N ARG A 978 -6.98 8.35 -24.75
CA ARG A 978 -6.97 9.54 -23.89
C ARG A 978 -5.76 9.58 -22.97
N HIS A 979 -5.40 8.46 -22.35
CA HIS A 979 -4.16 8.32 -21.59
C HIS A 979 -2.94 8.65 -22.45
N ALA A 980 -2.84 8.11 -23.66
CA ALA A 980 -1.74 8.38 -24.57
C ALA A 980 -1.66 9.85 -25.01
N ILE A 981 -2.80 10.52 -25.22
CA ILE A 981 -2.86 11.97 -25.52
C ILE A 981 -2.30 12.78 -24.34
N TYR A 982 -2.75 12.48 -23.11
CA TYR A 982 -2.25 13.17 -21.92
C TYR A 982 -0.78 12.86 -21.63
N ARG A 983 -0.27 11.67 -21.98
CA ARG A 983 1.17 11.37 -21.99
C ARG A 983 1.95 12.25 -22.96
N GLN A 984 1.45 12.45 -24.18
CA GLN A 984 2.10 13.34 -25.16
C GLN A 984 2.19 14.78 -24.64
N LEU A 985 1.17 15.23 -23.90
CA LEU A 985 1.13 16.56 -23.29
C LEU A 985 2.12 16.67 -22.11
N GLU A 986 2.24 15.66 -21.25
CA GLU A 986 3.31 15.58 -20.23
C GLU A 986 4.71 15.58 -20.85
N ASP A 987 4.91 14.83 -21.93
CA ASP A 987 6.18 14.79 -22.65
C ASP A 987 6.52 16.16 -23.27
N LEU A 988 5.51 16.89 -23.75
CA LEU A 988 5.65 18.26 -24.24
C LEU A 988 6.07 19.23 -23.12
N ILE A 989 5.40 19.16 -21.97
CA ILE A 989 5.74 19.95 -20.77
C ILE A 989 7.20 19.72 -20.38
N ALA A 990 7.61 18.45 -20.31
CA ALA A 990 8.95 18.06 -19.90
C ALA A 990 10.00 18.46 -20.95
N ARG A 991 9.74 18.22 -22.24
CA ARG A 991 10.64 18.55 -23.35
C ARG A 991 10.93 20.05 -23.42
N ASP A 992 9.88 20.86 -23.30
CA ASP A 992 9.99 22.32 -23.47
C ASP A 992 10.22 23.04 -22.13
N ALA A 993 10.32 22.28 -21.03
CA ALA A 993 10.48 22.75 -19.66
C ALA A 993 9.51 23.91 -19.37
N LEU A 994 8.22 23.69 -19.62
CA LEU A 994 7.18 24.71 -19.41
C LEU A 994 7.02 25.05 -17.92
N LEU A 995 7.25 24.06 -17.05
CA LEU A 995 7.21 24.19 -15.60
C LEU A 995 8.20 23.26 -14.91
N ILE A 996 8.49 23.55 -13.65
CA ILE A 996 9.17 22.67 -12.70
C ILE A 996 8.11 22.08 -11.78
N PRO A 997 7.78 20.77 -11.87
CA PRO A 997 6.93 20.11 -10.90
C PRO A 997 7.62 20.10 -9.53
N LEU A 998 6.92 20.54 -8.47
CA LEU A 998 7.48 20.58 -7.12
C LEU A 998 6.98 19.38 -6.31
N PHE A 999 5.68 19.30 -6.06
CA PHE A 999 5.07 18.21 -5.28
C PHE A 999 3.55 18.10 -5.46
N HIS A 1000 3.03 16.94 -5.10
CA HIS A 1000 1.62 16.67 -4.83
C HIS A 1000 1.40 16.69 -3.31
N GLU A 1001 0.44 17.46 -2.82
CA GLU A 1001 0.14 17.57 -1.40
C GLU A 1001 -0.63 16.33 -0.89
N GLN A 1002 -0.44 16.00 0.40
CA GLN A 1002 -1.26 15.04 1.11
C GLN A 1002 -2.17 15.76 2.10
N VAL A 1003 -3.47 15.45 2.07
CA VAL A 1003 -4.41 15.90 3.09
C VAL A 1003 -4.21 15.10 4.36
N TYR A 1004 -4.34 15.76 5.50
CA TYR A 1004 -4.26 15.12 6.80
C TYR A 1004 -5.25 15.71 7.79
N HIS A 1005 -5.73 14.88 8.70
CA HIS A 1005 -6.60 15.29 9.79
C HIS A 1005 -6.12 14.62 11.08
N PHE A 1006 -6.15 15.35 12.18
CA PHE A 1006 -6.21 14.79 13.52
C PHE A 1006 -7.65 14.76 13.97
N VAL A 1007 -8.05 13.67 14.60
CA VAL A 1007 -9.42 13.45 15.02
C VAL A 1007 -9.41 13.04 16.47
N ARG A 1008 -10.29 13.63 17.28
CA ARG A 1008 -10.40 13.26 18.69
C ARG A 1008 -10.90 11.82 18.84
N PRO A 1009 -10.43 11.06 19.84
CA PRO A 1009 -10.77 9.63 19.99
C PRO A 1009 -12.27 9.32 20.07
N GLU A 1010 -13.07 10.27 20.55
CA GLU A 1010 -14.53 10.14 20.63
C GLU A 1010 -15.24 10.33 19.28
N VAL A 1011 -14.59 10.84 18.25
CA VAL A 1011 -15.19 11.02 16.92
C VAL A 1011 -15.05 9.72 16.13
N GLU A 1012 -16.17 9.14 15.75
CA GLU A 1012 -16.26 7.90 14.97
C GLU A 1012 -16.64 8.19 13.51
N GLY A 1013 -16.35 7.24 12.61
CA GLY A 1013 -16.77 7.31 11.21
C GLY A 1013 -15.93 8.22 10.30
N HIS A 1014 -14.79 8.73 10.78
CA HIS A 1014 -13.89 9.58 10.00
C HIS A 1014 -13.10 8.80 8.93
N SER A 1015 -13.16 9.31 7.70
CA SER A 1015 -12.34 8.89 6.57
C SER A 1015 -11.93 10.12 5.73
N LEU A 1016 -10.88 9.97 4.90
CA LEU A 1016 -10.38 11.01 4.02
C LEU A 1016 -10.52 10.60 2.55
N GLY A 1017 -11.17 11.46 1.75
CA GLY A 1017 -11.24 11.37 0.30
C GLY A 1017 -10.07 12.08 -0.40
N PHE A 1018 -10.03 11.95 -1.73
CA PHE A 1018 -9.02 12.58 -2.60
C PHE A 1018 -9.44 13.96 -3.12
N ALA A 1019 -10.73 14.28 -2.98
CA ALA A 1019 -11.38 15.47 -3.50
C ALA A 1019 -12.34 16.06 -2.47
N LEU A 1020 -12.98 17.19 -2.80
CA LEU A 1020 -13.85 17.93 -1.89
C LEU A 1020 -15.29 17.37 -1.91
N PRO A 1021 -15.95 17.22 -0.74
CA PRO A 1021 -15.40 17.41 0.59
C PRO A 1021 -14.42 16.28 0.93
N THR A 1022 -13.30 16.62 1.54
CA THR A 1022 -12.25 15.68 1.93
C THR A 1022 -12.77 14.73 3.02
N VAL A 1023 -13.76 15.16 3.80
CA VAL A 1023 -14.41 14.35 4.85
C VAL A 1023 -15.87 14.07 4.48
N ALA A 1024 -16.28 12.81 4.60
CA ALA A 1024 -17.70 12.44 4.53
C ALA A 1024 -18.38 12.74 5.88
N TYR A 1025 -18.68 14.02 6.16
CA TYR A 1025 -19.16 14.46 7.47
C TYR A 1025 -20.47 13.79 7.91
N GLU A 1026 -21.30 13.33 6.97
CA GLU A 1026 -22.53 12.61 7.31
C GLU A 1026 -22.26 11.28 8.03
N ASN A 1027 -21.06 10.71 7.84
CA ASN A 1027 -20.63 9.47 8.50
C ASN A 1027 -20.14 9.71 9.93
N LEU A 1028 -19.90 10.96 10.33
CA LEU A 1028 -19.31 11.27 11.63
C LEU A 1028 -20.34 11.20 12.76
N SER A 1029 -19.89 10.70 13.91
CA SER A 1029 -20.65 10.63 15.16
C SER A 1029 -19.74 10.89 16.37
N ILE A 1030 -20.30 11.34 17.50
CA ILE A 1030 -19.59 11.37 18.78
C ILE A 1030 -20.01 10.16 19.60
N ARG A 1031 -19.02 9.34 19.98
CA ARG A 1031 -19.20 8.23 20.92
C ARG A 1031 -19.57 8.78 22.29
N ARG A 1032 -20.76 8.43 22.77
CA ARG A 1032 -21.24 8.79 24.12
C ARG A 1032 -20.63 7.92 25.20
#